data_AF-A0A960X4X7-F1
#
_entry.id   AF-A0A960X4X7-F1
#
_cell.length_a   1.000
_cell.length_b   1.000
_cell.length_c   1.000
_cell.angle_alpha   90.00
_cell.angle_beta   90.00
_cell.angle_gamma   90.00
#
_symmetry.space_group_name_H-M   'P 1'
#
loop_
_entity.id
_entity.type
_entity.pdbx_description
1 polymer ?
#
loop_
_entity_poly.entity_id
_entity_poly.type
_entity_poly.pdbx_seq_one_letter_code
_entity_poly.pdbx_strand_id
1 'polypeptide(L)'
;MEFFDIQTNYPIPHGQKDFFCEYIEYLKKLIKSATPKEIYTLPPDPTKEDLLLAYQRFEASTPIIHYSEADKAPCSLSVTIIAGGYYTWGLGRFAGDILNRWLIPGKQVPLLVSQGLNFSFKKYNHFNYYCHNVVVKVIDQQELEIIKENFSHLIKEMRLVIKATIHARRIITTAALPLEQKHAFIQDYLMTLINRPAKEFDQTVFDQVHQVIIHASAEHNISRIKSNFAKLAHKAPHMLDRDIFNEIQHYVILFRDKFISTRSQFHLYRIISYMYIFRKWVVHQIQMHPNDRHVSLKLIPAKIEGGKSKRTVLGIVIGMNFLLDNEVFGARHILASIRTHLPEVQEVKESYVVDNRKSIDVLTHYMEVEKNNGYPFSIEEIRLLKTKLIKELPSRIERSTHPLFVHRNEEEIMRNILILSRQLKYVNDIPQVIVNYAKQTTSSLSFTVILLRLLKPGSKPFQKDHGDLKFIEYDTKIVGHLRRKYPKEANVFEIRVDKHLFLRHDYSIDLYKARETVIKQLVNIVGELRDFNGGMISKQSEALLELKTLLKKRNITNDFLLENFFYSITPTFMQSVIAPEHLERLFLMLLELTEGNFNDIPYHFQSAIEDEMCYIAIGAPQAKYQETVSNAIESLQIPGSELCATTVNIFNISVLCYLLRSNDPSQAELLISTAKRALESWSKKLTLGKDNSQQKSSLNQLISA
;
A
#
# COMPACT_ATOMS: atom_id res chain seq x y z
N MET A 1 7.66 -55.53 35.36
CA MET A 1 8.41 -54.28 35.06
C MET A 1 8.42 -54.07 33.56
N GLU A 2 7.67 -53.12 33.03
CA GLU A 2 7.39 -53.04 31.59
C GLU A 2 8.30 -52.04 30.87
N PHE A 3 8.90 -52.47 29.76
CA PHE A 3 9.72 -51.65 28.83
C PHE A 3 8.98 -50.39 28.33
N PHE A 4 7.65 -50.48 28.23
CA PHE A 4 6.76 -49.45 27.69
C PHE A 4 6.20 -48.48 28.74
N ASP A 5 6.80 -48.37 29.94
CA ASP A 5 6.34 -47.36 30.89
C ASP A 5 6.77 -45.95 30.43
N ILE A 6 5.79 -45.13 30.05
CA ILE A 6 5.98 -43.79 29.49
C ILE A 6 5.64 -42.70 30.51
N GLN A 7 6.30 -41.56 30.38
CA GLN A 7 5.94 -40.30 31.03
C GLN A 7 5.65 -39.24 29.96
N THR A 8 4.70 -38.37 30.24
CA THR A 8 4.32 -37.28 29.35
C THR A 8 5.16 -36.05 29.62
N ASN A 9 5.50 -35.31 28.57
CA ASN A 9 6.25 -34.06 28.72
C ASN A 9 5.35 -32.88 29.17
N TYR A 10 4.06 -33.13 29.40
CA TYR A 10 3.07 -32.17 29.88
C TYR A 10 2.62 -32.50 31.31
N PRO A 11 2.40 -31.49 32.17
CA PRO A 11 1.78 -31.70 33.47
C PRO A 11 0.34 -32.20 33.32
N ILE A 12 -0.07 -33.08 34.22
CA ILE A 12 -1.43 -33.65 34.21
C ILE A 12 -2.44 -32.49 34.39
N PRO A 13 -3.44 -32.36 33.50
CA PRO A 13 -4.47 -31.32 33.62
C PRO A 13 -5.22 -31.41 34.97
N HIS A 14 -5.39 -30.28 35.65
CA HIS A 14 -6.15 -30.23 36.90
C HIS A 14 -7.62 -30.66 36.66
N GLY A 15 -8.13 -31.60 37.45
CA GLY A 15 -9.53 -32.04 37.41
C GLY A 15 -9.87 -33.19 36.45
N GLN A 16 -8.93 -33.69 35.65
CA GLN A 16 -9.16 -34.80 34.70
C GLN A 16 -8.13 -35.94 34.83
N LYS A 17 -7.65 -36.18 36.07
CA LYS A 17 -6.55 -37.10 36.34
C LYS A 17 -6.86 -38.53 35.87
N ASP A 18 -8.08 -39.01 36.07
CA ASP A 18 -8.47 -40.38 35.74
C ASP A 18 -8.52 -40.62 34.23
N PHE A 19 -9.18 -39.73 33.48
CA PHE A 19 -9.20 -39.77 32.00
C PHE A 19 -7.80 -39.67 31.39
N PHE A 20 -6.94 -38.82 31.96
CA PHE A 20 -5.57 -38.68 31.47
C PHE A 20 -4.73 -39.95 31.71
N CYS A 21 -4.92 -40.61 32.86
CA CYS A 21 -4.31 -41.90 33.16
C CYS A 21 -4.78 -42.99 32.18
N GLU A 22 -6.09 -43.06 31.90
CA GLU A 22 -6.64 -44.00 30.91
C GLU A 22 -6.08 -43.75 29.51
N TYR A 23 -5.94 -42.48 29.10
CA TYR A 23 -5.34 -42.10 27.83
C TYR A 23 -3.86 -42.50 27.73
N ILE A 24 -3.08 -42.35 28.81
CA ILE A 24 -1.69 -42.82 28.86
C ILE A 24 -1.63 -44.34 28.72
N GLU A 25 -2.49 -45.09 29.41
CA GLU A 25 -2.54 -46.55 29.30
C GLU A 25 -2.95 -47.00 27.88
N TYR A 26 -3.87 -46.28 27.25
CA TYR A 26 -4.20 -46.48 25.85
C TYR A 26 -3.00 -46.23 24.92
N LEU A 27 -2.27 -45.13 25.10
CA LEU A 27 -1.06 -44.84 24.33
C LEU A 27 0.04 -45.89 24.53
N LYS A 28 0.21 -46.41 25.74
CA LYS A 28 1.14 -47.52 26.02
C LYS A 28 0.79 -48.76 25.20
N LYS A 29 -0.50 -49.12 25.16
CA LYS A 29 -0.98 -50.24 24.35
C LYS A 29 -0.73 -50.01 22.86
N LEU A 30 -1.00 -48.80 22.36
CA LEU A 30 -0.72 -48.44 20.97
C LEU A 30 0.77 -48.54 20.64
N ILE A 31 1.65 -47.94 21.45
CA ILE A 31 3.09 -47.98 21.24
C ILE A 31 3.58 -49.42 21.23
N LYS A 32 3.12 -50.24 22.19
CA LYS A 32 3.45 -51.67 22.25
C LYS A 32 2.99 -52.42 21.00
N SER A 33 1.78 -52.14 20.49
CA SER A 33 1.26 -52.80 19.28
C SER A 33 2.00 -52.38 18.01
N ALA A 34 2.42 -51.12 17.92
CA ALA A 34 3.11 -50.58 16.75
C ALA A 34 4.60 -50.96 16.71
N THR A 35 5.18 -51.34 17.85
CA THR A 35 6.61 -51.67 17.95
C THR A 35 6.84 -53.13 17.55
N PRO A 36 7.72 -53.43 16.58
CA PRO A 36 8.11 -54.79 16.25
C PRO A 36 8.66 -55.56 17.47
N LYS A 37 8.31 -56.84 17.60
CA LYS A 37 8.66 -57.68 18.75
C LYS A 37 10.17 -57.80 18.95
N GLU A 38 10.93 -57.74 17.86
CA GLU A 38 12.38 -57.86 17.80
C GLU A 38 13.09 -56.73 18.57
N ILE A 39 12.43 -55.58 18.71
CA ILE A 39 13.00 -54.39 19.37
C ILE A 39 13.01 -54.54 20.89
N TYR A 40 11.99 -55.20 21.45
CA TYR A 40 11.78 -55.28 22.90
C TYR A 40 11.84 -56.71 23.46
N THR A 41 12.20 -57.70 22.64
CA THR A 41 12.62 -59.03 23.13
C THR A 41 13.88 -58.90 23.98
N LEU A 42 13.70 -59.11 25.28
CA LEU A 42 14.75 -59.05 26.29
C LEU A 42 15.06 -60.47 26.82
N PRO A 43 16.29 -60.72 27.30
CA PRO A 43 16.61 -61.94 28.03
C PRO A 43 15.72 -62.08 29.29
N PRO A 44 15.56 -63.31 29.85
CA PRO A 44 14.71 -63.57 31.00
C PRO A 44 15.06 -62.72 32.24
N ASP A 45 16.35 -62.39 32.43
CA ASP A 45 16.83 -61.42 33.41
C ASP A 45 17.63 -60.30 32.69
N PRO A 46 16.96 -59.24 32.23
CA PRO A 46 17.64 -58.19 31.45
C PRO A 46 18.53 -57.33 32.33
N THR A 47 19.80 -57.21 31.95
CA THR A 47 20.71 -56.23 32.56
C THR A 47 20.33 -54.80 32.18
N LYS A 48 20.91 -53.80 32.86
CA LYS A 48 20.75 -52.39 32.48
C LYS A 48 21.27 -52.11 31.06
N GLU A 49 22.29 -52.84 30.62
CA GLU A 49 22.86 -52.71 29.28
C GLU A 49 21.92 -53.29 28.21
N ASP A 50 21.26 -54.41 28.50
CA ASP A 50 20.26 -55.00 27.59
C ASP A 50 19.08 -54.05 27.35
N LEU A 51 18.62 -53.38 28.41
CA LEU A 51 17.57 -52.36 28.32
C LEU A 51 18.03 -51.15 27.50
N LEU A 52 19.28 -50.70 27.69
CA LEU A 52 19.85 -49.59 26.93
C LEU A 52 19.93 -49.92 25.43
N LEU A 53 20.41 -51.11 25.09
CA LEU A 53 20.46 -51.63 23.73
C LEU A 53 19.07 -51.68 23.09
N ALA A 54 18.05 -52.13 23.83
CA ALA A 54 16.67 -52.15 23.35
C ALA A 54 16.13 -50.73 23.08
N TYR A 55 16.42 -49.75 23.93
CA TYR A 55 16.04 -48.34 23.68
C TYR A 55 16.81 -47.72 22.49
N GLN A 56 18.09 -48.07 22.29
CA GLN A 56 18.84 -47.64 21.12
C GLN A 56 18.32 -48.25 19.82
N ARG A 57 17.93 -49.53 19.83
CA ARG A 57 17.26 -50.20 18.69
C ARG A 57 15.92 -49.55 18.38
N PHE A 58 15.16 -49.16 19.40
CA PHE A 58 13.91 -48.42 19.25
C PHE A 58 14.15 -47.07 18.56
N GLU A 59 15.10 -46.27 19.05
CA GLU A 59 15.44 -44.98 18.47
C GLU A 59 15.89 -45.10 17.00
N ALA A 60 16.76 -46.08 16.69
CA ALA A 60 17.22 -46.34 15.33
C ALA A 60 16.09 -46.77 14.36
N SER A 61 15.01 -47.34 14.89
CA SER A 61 13.86 -47.79 14.11
C SER A 61 12.84 -46.69 13.83
N THR A 62 12.99 -45.50 14.45
CA THR A 62 12.10 -44.36 14.19
C THR A 62 12.38 -43.72 12.81
N PRO A 63 11.35 -43.22 12.09
CA PRO A 63 9.94 -43.24 12.43
C PRO A 63 9.28 -44.59 12.11
N ILE A 64 8.57 -45.12 13.10
CA ILE A 64 7.77 -46.35 13.03
C ILE A 64 6.37 -45.95 12.57
N ILE A 65 5.86 -46.60 11.54
CA ILE A 65 4.48 -46.41 11.06
C ILE A 65 3.87 -47.80 11.01
N HIS A 66 2.79 -47.99 11.76
CA HIS A 66 2.06 -49.24 11.88
C HIS A 66 0.58 -48.97 11.60
N TYR A 67 -0.12 -49.99 11.09
CA TYR A 67 -1.55 -49.93 10.86
C TYR A 67 -2.23 -51.21 11.33
N SER A 68 -3.47 -51.10 11.80
CA SER A 68 -4.26 -52.26 12.19
C SER A 68 -4.72 -53.06 10.97
N GLU A 69 -4.71 -54.38 11.08
CA GLU A 69 -5.27 -55.27 10.06
C GLU A 69 -6.78 -55.46 10.25
N ALA A 70 -7.51 -55.56 9.14
CA ALA A 70 -8.94 -55.91 9.13
C ALA A 70 -9.26 -56.74 7.88
N ASP A 71 -10.15 -57.71 8.04
CA ASP A 71 -10.51 -58.65 6.96
C ASP A 71 -11.84 -58.33 6.28
N LYS A 72 -12.76 -57.64 6.98
CA LYS A 72 -14.11 -57.34 6.49
C LYS A 72 -14.47 -55.87 6.74
N ALA A 73 -15.05 -55.23 5.73
CA ALA A 73 -15.71 -53.93 5.83
C ALA A 73 -17.22 -54.09 6.18
N PRO A 74 -17.86 -53.09 6.82
CA PRO A 74 -17.29 -51.81 7.27
C PRO A 74 -16.41 -51.96 8.51
N CYS A 75 -15.26 -51.28 8.52
CA CYS A 75 -14.31 -51.33 9.63
C CYS A 75 -13.63 -49.98 9.88
N SER A 76 -12.99 -49.85 11.03
CA SER A 76 -12.15 -48.70 11.38
C SER A 76 -10.69 -49.14 11.39
N LEU A 77 -9.84 -48.51 10.57
CA LEU A 77 -8.41 -48.79 10.54
C LEU A 77 -7.66 -47.73 11.34
N SER A 78 -6.79 -48.16 12.24
CA SER A 78 -5.93 -47.29 13.04
C SER A 78 -4.54 -47.23 12.44
N VAL A 79 -4.01 -46.02 12.25
CA VAL A 79 -2.65 -45.78 11.74
C VAL A 79 -1.86 -45.06 12.83
N THR A 80 -0.86 -45.75 13.39
CA THR A 80 -0.01 -45.27 14.46
C THR A 80 1.36 -44.89 13.91
N ILE A 81 1.79 -43.66 14.19
CA ILE A 81 3.07 -43.09 13.79
C ILE A 81 3.85 -42.72 15.04
N ILE A 82 5.06 -43.25 15.17
CA ILE A 82 5.99 -42.93 16.26
C ILE A 82 7.26 -42.34 15.64
N ALA A 83 7.62 -41.13 16.04
CA ALA A 83 8.82 -40.44 15.59
C ALA A 83 9.57 -39.82 16.78
N GLY A 84 10.83 -39.41 16.57
CA GLY A 84 11.56 -38.61 17.56
C GLY A 84 10.81 -37.31 17.89
N GLY A 85 10.78 -36.90 19.15
CA GLY A 85 9.97 -35.79 19.66
C GLY A 85 10.52 -34.40 19.33
N TYR A 86 11.75 -34.32 18.81
CA TYR A 86 12.33 -33.08 18.33
C TYR A 86 12.00 -32.85 16.85
N TYR A 87 11.67 -31.62 16.48
CA TYR A 87 11.39 -31.20 15.10
C TYR A 87 10.17 -31.85 14.43
N THR A 88 9.19 -32.34 15.21
CA THR A 88 7.94 -32.97 14.71
C THR A 88 6.74 -32.04 14.60
N TRP A 89 6.92 -30.72 14.73
CA TRP A 89 5.84 -29.74 14.58
C TRP A 89 5.09 -29.94 13.25
N GLY A 90 3.78 -30.14 13.32
CA GLY A 90 2.94 -30.37 12.13
C GLY A 90 2.87 -31.82 11.63
N LEU A 91 3.55 -32.78 12.26
CA LEU A 91 3.50 -34.19 11.85
C LEU A 91 2.08 -34.75 11.85
N GLY A 92 1.28 -34.44 12.87
CA GLY A 92 -0.10 -34.92 12.95
C GLY A 92 -0.98 -34.38 11.82
N ARG A 93 -0.82 -33.10 11.45
CA ARG A 93 -1.52 -32.50 10.31
C ARG A 93 -1.10 -33.14 8.99
N PHE A 94 0.21 -33.33 8.80
CA PHE A 94 0.74 -34.04 7.62
C PHE A 94 0.16 -35.45 7.50
N ALA A 95 0.18 -36.22 8.59
CA ALA A 95 -0.37 -37.58 8.61
C ALA A 95 -1.86 -37.59 8.28
N GLY A 96 -2.64 -36.67 8.86
CA GLY A 96 -4.06 -36.51 8.56
C GLY A 96 -4.30 -36.16 7.08
N ASP A 97 -3.60 -35.17 6.54
CA ASP A 97 -3.76 -34.73 5.15
C ASP A 97 -3.39 -35.82 4.14
N ILE A 98 -2.31 -36.57 4.42
CA ILE A 98 -1.87 -37.68 3.55
C ILE A 98 -2.90 -38.82 3.58
N LEU A 99 -3.31 -39.27 4.77
CA LEU A 99 -4.29 -40.35 4.89
C LEU A 99 -5.67 -39.94 4.36
N ASN A 100 -6.05 -38.67 4.47
CA ASN A 100 -7.30 -38.19 3.92
C ASN A 100 -7.31 -38.19 2.39
N ARG A 101 -6.20 -37.79 1.73
CA ARG A 101 -6.19 -37.54 0.28
C ARG A 101 -5.60 -38.67 -0.56
N TRP A 102 -4.68 -39.45 0.00
CA TRP A 102 -3.83 -40.38 -0.75
C TRP A 102 -4.01 -41.84 -0.34
N LEU A 103 -4.80 -42.11 0.70
CA LEU A 103 -5.07 -43.48 1.13
C LEU A 103 -5.91 -44.25 0.09
N ILE A 104 -6.91 -43.58 -0.51
CA ILE A 104 -7.63 -44.06 -1.69
C ILE A 104 -7.44 -43.02 -2.79
N PRO A 105 -6.71 -43.33 -3.88
CA PRO A 105 -6.50 -42.38 -4.97
C PRO A 105 -7.81 -41.83 -5.53
N GLY A 106 -7.95 -40.50 -5.57
CA GLY A 106 -9.13 -39.82 -6.08
C GLY A 106 -10.33 -39.72 -5.14
N LYS A 107 -10.24 -40.26 -3.90
CA LYS A 107 -11.31 -40.16 -2.90
C LYS A 107 -10.79 -39.61 -1.58
N GLN A 108 -11.52 -38.65 -1.00
CA GLN A 108 -11.23 -38.16 0.34
C GLN A 108 -11.77 -39.14 1.40
N VAL A 109 -10.87 -39.74 2.18
CA VAL A 109 -11.22 -40.70 3.23
C VAL A 109 -11.51 -39.95 4.54
N PRO A 110 -12.68 -40.12 5.16
CA PRO A 110 -13.02 -39.44 6.40
C PRO A 110 -12.18 -39.99 7.57
N LEU A 111 -11.55 -39.07 8.31
CA LEU A 111 -10.82 -39.35 9.54
C LEU A 111 -11.80 -39.29 10.72
N LEU A 112 -11.89 -40.37 11.51
CA LEU A 112 -12.77 -40.45 12.68
C LEU A 112 -12.11 -39.85 13.93
N VAL A 113 -10.83 -40.17 14.15
CA VAL A 113 -10.07 -39.76 15.34
C VAL A 113 -8.67 -39.38 14.92
N SER A 114 -8.16 -38.28 15.46
CA SER A 114 -6.76 -37.87 15.34
C SER A 114 -6.26 -37.44 16.71
N GLN A 115 -5.30 -38.19 17.25
CA GLN A 115 -4.79 -37.98 18.61
C GLN A 115 -3.28 -38.15 18.63
N GLY A 116 -2.58 -37.34 19.42
CA GLY A 116 -1.14 -37.49 19.55
C GLY A 116 -0.60 -36.88 20.83
N LEU A 117 0.57 -37.34 21.24
CA LEU A 117 1.20 -36.93 22.48
C LEU A 117 2.73 -37.06 22.42
N ASN A 118 3.42 -36.10 23.03
CA ASN A 118 4.84 -36.18 23.30
C ASN A 118 5.10 -36.99 24.58
N PHE A 119 5.98 -37.98 24.51
CA PHE A 119 6.32 -38.85 25.63
C PHE A 119 7.83 -39.13 25.69
N SER A 120 8.29 -39.60 26.84
CA SER A 120 9.60 -40.22 27.03
C SER A 120 9.44 -41.51 27.84
N PHE A 121 10.38 -42.44 27.73
CA PHE A 121 10.35 -43.66 28.55
C PHE A 121 10.85 -43.33 29.96
N LYS A 122 10.12 -43.75 31.00
CA LYS A 122 10.50 -43.45 32.40
C LYS A 122 11.87 -44.01 32.77
N LYS A 123 12.20 -45.19 32.26
CA LYS A 123 13.48 -45.86 32.51
C LYS A 123 14.64 -45.29 31.70
N TYR A 124 14.34 -44.61 30.59
CA TYR A 124 15.35 -44.02 29.70
C TYR A 124 14.84 -42.71 29.10
N ASN A 125 14.96 -41.62 29.87
CA ASN A 125 14.37 -40.32 29.57
C ASN A 125 15.23 -39.43 28.66
N HIS A 126 16.32 -39.94 28.10
CA HIS A 126 17.23 -39.15 27.26
C HIS A 126 16.63 -38.81 25.89
N PHE A 127 15.70 -39.62 25.41
CA PHE A 127 15.00 -39.37 24.15
C PHE A 127 13.56 -38.97 24.40
N ASN A 128 13.14 -37.93 23.69
CA ASN A 128 11.75 -37.54 23.56
C ASN A 128 11.20 -38.14 22.28
N TYR A 129 9.94 -38.56 22.32
CA TYR A 129 9.22 -39.17 21.22
C TYR A 129 7.86 -38.48 21.05
N TYR A 130 7.32 -38.59 19.85
CA TYR A 130 5.96 -38.18 19.52
C TYR A 130 5.21 -39.37 18.94
N CYS A 131 4.08 -39.72 19.56
CA CYS A 131 3.15 -40.71 19.05
C CYS A 131 1.92 -39.99 18.47
N HIS A 132 1.50 -40.38 17.28
CA HIS A 132 0.28 -39.90 16.65
C HIS A 132 -0.54 -41.07 16.10
N ASN A 133 -1.82 -41.11 16.41
CA ASN A 133 -2.74 -42.12 15.94
C ASN A 133 -3.89 -41.48 15.17
N VAL A 134 -4.13 -41.97 13.96
CA VAL A 134 -5.23 -41.55 13.09
C VAL A 134 -6.12 -42.76 12.82
N VAL A 135 -7.42 -42.63 13.08
CA VAL A 135 -8.40 -43.68 12.77
C VAL A 135 -9.20 -43.27 11.55
N VAL A 136 -9.23 -44.13 10.53
CA VAL A 136 -9.96 -43.92 9.28
C VAL A 136 -11.15 -44.86 9.18
N LYS A 137 -12.25 -44.37 8.60
CA LYS A 137 -13.44 -45.19 8.35
C LYS A 137 -13.36 -45.83 6.97
N VAL A 138 -13.59 -47.14 6.91
CA VAL A 138 -13.72 -47.90 5.65
C VAL A 138 -15.15 -48.40 5.55
N ILE A 139 -15.82 -48.09 4.44
CA ILE A 139 -17.25 -48.34 4.25
C ILE A 139 -17.46 -49.66 3.50
N ASP A 140 -16.72 -49.86 2.41
CA ASP A 140 -16.95 -50.97 1.48
C ASP A 140 -15.74 -51.92 1.40
N GLN A 141 -15.99 -53.19 1.06
CA GLN A 141 -14.90 -54.17 0.93
C GLN A 141 -13.92 -53.80 -0.19
N GLN A 142 -14.40 -53.17 -1.27
CA GLN A 142 -13.54 -52.68 -2.35
C GLN A 142 -12.55 -51.61 -1.88
N GLU A 143 -12.97 -50.73 -0.97
CA GLU A 143 -12.06 -49.74 -0.38
C GLU A 143 -10.99 -50.43 0.46
N LEU A 144 -11.36 -51.45 1.23
CA LEU A 144 -10.43 -52.19 2.08
C LEU A 144 -9.31 -52.86 1.27
N GLU A 145 -9.63 -53.45 0.11
CA GLU A 145 -8.64 -54.06 -0.78
C GLU A 145 -7.70 -53.00 -1.40
N ILE A 146 -8.24 -51.88 -1.91
CA ILE A 146 -7.45 -50.76 -2.44
C ILE A 146 -6.50 -50.21 -1.38
N ILE A 147 -7.01 -50.06 -0.15
CA ILE A 147 -6.23 -49.59 0.99
C ILE A 147 -5.08 -50.57 1.29
N LYS A 148 -5.34 -51.88 1.31
CA LYS A 148 -4.30 -52.91 1.56
C LYS A 148 -3.19 -52.87 0.51
N GLU A 149 -3.54 -52.70 -0.76
CA GLU A 149 -2.57 -52.60 -1.85
C GLU A 149 -1.72 -51.32 -1.74
N ASN A 150 -2.35 -50.17 -1.50
CA ASN A 150 -1.70 -48.87 -1.47
C ASN A 150 -0.91 -48.59 -0.17
N PHE A 151 -1.30 -49.21 0.96
CA PHE A 151 -0.72 -48.94 2.28
C PHE A 151 0.79 -49.12 2.33
N SER A 152 1.28 -50.18 1.70
CA SER A 152 2.71 -50.54 1.73
C SER A 152 3.57 -49.50 1.00
N HIS A 153 3.05 -48.88 -0.06
CA HIS A 153 3.70 -47.81 -0.79
C HIS A 153 3.65 -46.49 -0.01
N LEU A 154 2.44 -46.12 0.44
CA LEU A 154 2.20 -44.88 1.18
C LEU A 154 3.03 -44.80 2.47
N ILE A 155 3.17 -45.90 3.21
CA ILE A 155 4.03 -45.96 4.40
C ILE A 155 5.49 -45.65 4.06
N LYS A 156 6.02 -46.18 2.95
CA LYS A 156 7.42 -45.96 2.55
C LYS A 156 7.64 -44.47 2.23
N GLU A 157 6.71 -43.86 1.51
CA GLU A 157 6.76 -42.43 1.19
C GLU A 157 6.64 -41.56 2.44
N MET A 158 5.65 -41.83 3.30
CA MET A 158 5.47 -41.11 4.56
C MET A 158 6.73 -41.20 5.42
N ARG A 159 7.32 -42.39 5.55
CA ARG A 159 8.56 -42.58 6.32
C ARG A 159 9.71 -41.73 5.75
N LEU A 160 9.83 -41.66 4.43
CA LEU A 160 10.86 -40.87 3.76
C LEU A 160 10.67 -39.37 3.99
N VAL A 161 9.45 -38.86 3.80
CA VAL A 161 9.11 -37.43 4.02
C VAL A 161 9.34 -37.03 5.48
N ILE A 162 8.96 -37.88 6.44
CA ILE A 162 9.16 -37.60 7.86
C ILE A 162 10.66 -37.54 8.19
N LYS A 163 11.46 -38.52 7.73
CA LYS A 163 12.92 -38.51 7.93
C LYS A 163 13.57 -37.28 7.30
N ALA A 164 13.21 -36.97 6.05
CA ALA A 164 13.74 -35.81 5.33
C ALA A 164 13.43 -34.49 6.06
N THR A 165 12.19 -34.35 6.55
CA THR A 165 11.73 -33.14 7.25
C THR A 165 12.44 -32.96 8.59
N ILE A 166 12.56 -34.04 9.38
CA ILE A 166 13.28 -33.99 10.66
C ILE A 166 14.75 -33.64 10.42
N HIS A 167 15.38 -34.24 9.41
CA HIS A 167 16.78 -33.97 9.09
C HIS A 167 17.00 -32.54 8.57
N ALA A 168 16.14 -32.05 7.67
CA ALA A 168 16.18 -30.68 7.18
C ALA A 168 16.06 -29.66 8.31
N ARG A 169 15.09 -29.87 9.22
CA ARG A 169 14.91 -29.02 10.40
C ARG A 169 16.12 -29.06 11.31
N ARG A 170 16.69 -30.24 11.56
CA ARG A 170 17.93 -30.40 12.34
C ARG A 170 19.09 -29.63 11.72
N ILE A 171 19.31 -29.73 10.41
CA ILE A 171 20.35 -28.94 9.70
C ILE A 171 20.10 -27.43 9.87
N ILE A 172 18.85 -26.98 9.70
CA ILE A 172 18.48 -25.56 9.84
C ILE A 172 18.82 -25.05 11.25
N THR A 173 18.53 -25.84 12.30
CA THR A 173 18.74 -25.45 13.69
C THR A 173 20.17 -25.60 14.19
N THR A 174 20.92 -26.60 13.70
CA THR A 174 22.26 -26.92 14.23
C THR A 174 23.39 -26.27 13.41
N ALA A 175 23.16 -25.96 12.12
CA ALA A 175 24.20 -25.45 11.24
C ALA A 175 23.99 -23.96 10.87
N ALA A 176 24.98 -23.12 11.20
CA ALA A 176 25.09 -21.73 10.72
C ALA A 176 25.56 -21.68 9.25
N LEU A 177 24.90 -22.44 8.37
CA LEU A 177 25.25 -22.54 6.96
C LEU A 177 24.33 -21.67 6.08
N PRO A 178 24.86 -21.11 4.96
CA PRO A 178 24.08 -20.47 3.90
C PRO A 178 23.01 -21.39 3.29
N LEU A 179 21.91 -20.80 2.77
CA LEU A 179 20.73 -21.52 2.26
C LEU A 179 21.07 -22.52 1.13
N GLU A 180 21.99 -22.17 0.23
CA GLU A 180 22.41 -23.04 -0.89
C GLU A 180 23.19 -24.27 -0.41
N GLN A 181 24.04 -24.11 0.61
CA GLN A 181 24.76 -25.24 1.21
C GLN A 181 23.80 -26.13 2.00
N LYS A 182 22.82 -25.55 2.69
CA LYS A 182 21.74 -26.32 3.33
C LYS A 182 20.94 -27.13 2.31
N HIS A 183 20.66 -26.55 1.14
CA HIS A 183 20.00 -27.24 0.04
C HIS A 183 20.84 -28.42 -0.47
N ALA A 184 22.13 -28.21 -0.72
CA ALA A 184 23.05 -29.26 -1.14
C ALA A 184 23.14 -30.41 -0.12
N PHE A 185 23.26 -30.11 1.17
CA PHE A 185 23.29 -31.15 2.22
C PHE A 185 21.98 -31.93 2.33
N ILE A 186 20.84 -31.27 2.15
CA ILE A 186 19.53 -31.95 2.16
C ILE A 186 19.37 -32.80 0.90
N GLN A 187 19.82 -32.31 -0.25
CA GLN A 187 19.83 -33.07 -1.51
C GLN A 187 20.73 -34.30 -1.42
N ASP A 188 21.98 -34.16 -0.95
CA ASP A 188 22.89 -35.29 -0.74
C ASP A 188 22.30 -36.31 0.25
N TYR A 189 21.65 -35.84 1.32
CA TYR A 189 21.01 -36.74 2.27
C TYR A 189 19.78 -37.45 1.67
N LEU A 190 18.97 -36.77 0.86
CA LEU A 190 17.87 -37.42 0.14
C LEU A 190 18.37 -38.46 -0.86
N MET A 191 19.47 -38.16 -1.56
CA MET A 191 20.11 -39.11 -2.48
C MET A 191 20.67 -40.33 -1.75
N THR A 192 21.13 -40.18 -0.49
CA THR A 192 21.59 -41.32 0.32
C THR A 192 20.45 -42.11 0.95
N LEU A 193 19.29 -41.50 1.22
CA LEU A 193 18.10 -42.21 1.70
C LEU A 193 17.37 -43.01 0.59
N ILE A 194 17.56 -42.64 -0.68
CA ILE A 194 16.90 -43.29 -1.81
C ILE A 194 17.93 -44.10 -2.60
N ASN A 195 18.01 -45.40 -2.30
CA ASN A 195 18.78 -46.37 -3.10
C ASN A 195 18.13 -46.64 -4.47
N ARG A 196 17.98 -45.64 -5.33
CA ARG A 196 17.60 -45.82 -6.74
C ARG A 196 18.30 -44.82 -7.68
N PRO A 197 18.68 -45.26 -8.90
CA PRO A 197 19.32 -44.40 -9.88
C PRO A 197 18.35 -43.30 -10.35
N ALA A 198 18.89 -42.10 -10.53
CA ALA A 198 18.22 -40.81 -10.70
C ALA A 198 17.35 -40.63 -11.98
N LYS A 199 16.90 -41.71 -12.63
CA LYS A 199 16.17 -41.62 -13.92
C LYS A 199 14.64 -41.60 -13.81
N GLU A 200 14.06 -41.81 -12.62
CA GLU A 200 12.61 -41.83 -12.42
C GLU A 200 12.23 -41.08 -11.13
N PHE A 201 12.45 -39.76 -11.09
CA PHE A 201 11.84 -38.93 -10.05
C PHE A 201 10.87 -37.94 -10.67
N ASP A 202 9.63 -37.95 -10.16
CA ASP A 202 8.67 -36.88 -10.38
C ASP A 202 9.16 -35.60 -9.68
N GLN A 203 9.16 -34.48 -10.42
CA GLN A 203 9.56 -33.15 -9.95
C GLN A 203 8.78 -32.67 -8.70
N THR A 204 7.63 -33.29 -8.43
CA THR A 204 6.71 -32.95 -7.35
C THR A 204 7.27 -33.14 -5.94
N VAL A 205 8.07 -34.18 -5.69
CA VAL A 205 8.62 -34.45 -4.34
C VAL A 205 9.70 -33.44 -3.97
N PHE A 206 10.55 -33.06 -4.93
CA PHE A 206 11.59 -32.05 -4.72
C PHE A 206 11.01 -30.65 -4.50
N ASP A 207 9.96 -30.29 -5.26
CA ASP A 207 9.26 -29.02 -5.06
C ASP A 207 8.57 -28.96 -3.69
N GLN A 208 7.96 -30.06 -3.24
CA GLN A 208 7.38 -30.16 -1.90
C GLN A 208 8.43 -29.98 -0.81
N VAL A 209 9.61 -30.61 -0.95
CA VAL A 209 10.72 -30.43 -0.01
C VAL A 209 11.23 -28.98 -0.03
N HIS A 210 11.34 -28.35 -1.20
CA HIS A 210 11.77 -26.96 -1.33
C HIS A 210 10.81 -26.00 -0.61
N GLN A 211 9.51 -26.17 -0.78
CA GLN A 211 8.49 -25.40 -0.05
C GLN A 211 8.57 -25.62 1.46
N VAL A 212 8.80 -26.87 1.90
CA VAL A 212 8.96 -27.19 3.32
C VAL A 212 10.21 -26.54 3.92
N ILE A 213 11.31 -26.44 3.17
CA ILE A 213 12.53 -25.75 3.63
C ILE A 213 12.29 -24.25 3.79
N ILE A 214 11.63 -23.62 2.81
CA ILE A 214 11.27 -22.18 2.88
C ILE A 214 10.42 -21.93 4.13
N HIS A 215 9.39 -22.75 4.33
CA HIS A 215 8.51 -22.64 5.49
C HIS A 215 9.25 -22.86 6.81
N ALA A 216 10.08 -23.90 6.93
CA ALA A 216 10.85 -24.18 8.13
C ALA A 216 11.84 -23.05 8.47
N SER A 217 12.47 -22.45 7.45
CA SER A 217 13.34 -21.29 7.64
C SER A 217 12.56 -20.05 8.10
N ALA A 218 11.38 -19.80 7.53
CA ALA A 218 10.51 -18.71 7.93
C ALA A 218 10.05 -18.87 9.39
N GLU A 219 9.55 -20.05 9.78
CA GLU A 219 9.13 -20.37 11.15
C GLU A 219 10.25 -20.15 12.18
N HIS A 220 11.46 -20.60 11.86
CA HIS A 220 12.62 -20.40 12.72
C HIS A 220 12.95 -18.91 12.91
N ASN A 221 12.95 -18.13 11.82
CA ASN A 221 13.16 -16.69 11.88
C ASN A 221 12.09 -15.99 12.72
N ILE A 222 10.82 -16.38 12.55
CA ILE A 222 9.69 -15.83 13.31
C ILE A 222 9.80 -16.13 14.80
N SER A 223 10.12 -17.37 15.16
CA SER A 223 10.28 -17.78 16.56
C SER A 223 11.36 -16.95 17.27
N ARG A 224 12.49 -16.72 16.60
CA ARG A 224 13.56 -15.88 17.15
C ARG A 224 13.18 -14.40 17.20
N ILE A 225 12.48 -13.88 16.20
CA ILE A 225 11.94 -12.51 16.22
C ILE A 225 11.03 -12.32 17.45
N LYS A 226 10.09 -13.23 17.69
CA LYS A 226 9.22 -13.21 18.88
C LYS A 226 10.03 -13.21 20.18
N SER A 227 11.08 -14.04 20.27
CA SER A 227 11.94 -14.08 21.45
C SER A 227 12.69 -12.77 21.70
N ASN A 228 13.12 -12.07 20.65
CA ASN A 228 13.79 -10.77 20.75
C ASN A 228 12.82 -9.67 21.17
N PHE A 229 11.62 -9.65 20.59
CA PHE A 229 10.57 -8.70 20.99
C PHE A 229 10.13 -8.91 22.44
N ALA A 230 10.05 -10.15 22.93
CA ALA A 230 9.78 -10.40 24.35
C ALA A 230 10.84 -9.74 25.25
N LYS A 231 12.14 -9.89 24.93
CA LYS A 231 13.22 -9.23 25.67
C LYS A 231 13.14 -7.70 25.64
N LEU A 232 12.72 -7.11 24.53
CA LEU A 232 12.59 -5.66 24.39
C LEU A 232 11.32 -5.09 25.02
N ALA A 233 10.19 -5.79 24.93
CA ALA A 233 8.95 -5.41 25.61
C ALA A 233 9.15 -5.33 27.13
N HIS A 234 10.00 -6.21 27.69
CA HIS A 234 10.42 -6.11 29.10
C HIS A 234 11.29 -4.88 29.41
N LYS A 235 12.09 -4.39 28.45
CA LYS A 235 13.01 -3.25 28.64
C LYS A 235 12.36 -1.89 28.39
N ALA A 236 11.41 -1.80 27.46
CA ALA A 236 10.76 -0.56 27.06
C ALA A 236 9.23 -0.75 26.86
N PRO A 237 8.49 -1.01 27.96
CA PRO A 237 7.05 -1.32 27.89
C PRO A 237 6.19 -0.17 27.38
N HIS A 238 6.67 1.09 27.49
CA HIS A 238 5.97 2.27 26.98
C HIS A 238 5.97 2.37 25.44
N MET A 239 6.96 1.76 24.75
CA MET A 239 7.04 1.78 23.28
C MET A 239 6.43 0.54 22.64
N LEU A 240 6.59 -0.63 23.26
CA LEU A 240 6.18 -1.94 22.72
C LEU A 240 5.24 -2.61 23.72
N ASP A 241 3.93 -2.47 23.50
CA ASP A 241 2.91 -3.09 24.35
C ASP A 241 2.67 -4.56 23.96
N ARG A 242 1.74 -5.22 24.66
CA ARG A 242 1.36 -6.61 24.37
C ARG A 242 0.79 -6.80 22.96
N ASP A 243 0.26 -5.75 22.34
CA ASP A 243 -0.33 -5.83 21.00
C ASP A 243 0.74 -6.04 19.93
N ILE A 244 2.02 -5.79 20.23
CA ILE A 244 3.10 -6.06 19.29
C ILE A 244 3.15 -7.52 18.84
N PHE A 245 2.75 -8.48 19.69
CA PHE A 245 2.73 -9.89 19.31
C PHE A 245 1.62 -10.22 18.31
N ASN A 246 0.47 -9.54 18.40
CA ASN A 246 -0.60 -9.62 17.41
C ASN A 246 -0.16 -8.98 16.10
N GLU A 247 0.55 -7.85 16.19
CA GLU A 247 1.11 -7.16 15.03
C GLU A 247 2.19 -7.97 14.33
N ILE A 248 3.07 -8.66 15.08
CA ILE A 248 4.06 -9.59 14.50
C ILE A 248 3.35 -10.69 13.72
N GLN A 249 2.27 -11.27 14.25
CA GLN A 249 1.51 -12.29 13.52
C GLN A 249 0.93 -11.73 12.22
N HIS A 250 0.38 -10.52 12.26
CA HIS A 250 -0.16 -9.86 11.07
C HIS A 250 0.91 -9.58 10.02
N TYR A 251 2.04 -9.01 10.42
CA TYR A 251 3.16 -8.72 9.52
C TYR A 251 3.78 -9.98 8.94
N VAL A 252 3.84 -11.08 9.69
CA VAL A 252 4.30 -12.38 9.18
C VAL A 252 3.42 -12.86 8.03
N ILE A 253 2.09 -12.73 8.15
CA ILE A 253 1.16 -13.09 7.07
C ILE A 253 1.39 -12.18 5.86
N LEU A 254 1.59 -10.88 6.07
CA LEU A 254 1.85 -9.90 5.02
C LEU A 254 3.17 -10.15 4.26
N PHE A 255 4.25 -10.48 4.97
CA PHE A 255 5.57 -10.62 4.37
C PHE A 255 5.70 -11.84 3.44
N ARG A 256 4.87 -12.89 3.59
CA ARG A 256 5.00 -14.19 2.88
C ARG A 256 6.31 -14.93 3.21
N ASP A 257 6.28 -16.26 3.19
CA ASP A 257 7.41 -17.08 3.67
C ASP A 257 8.69 -16.89 2.86
N LYS A 258 8.56 -16.71 1.54
CA LYS A 258 9.69 -16.44 0.65
C LYS A 258 10.44 -15.18 1.07
N PHE A 259 9.74 -14.11 1.44
CA PHE A 259 10.39 -12.86 1.86
C PHE A 259 11.16 -13.04 3.18
N ILE A 260 10.53 -13.73 4.14
CA ILE A 260 11.07 -13.96 5.49
C ILE A 260 12.30 -14.89 5.44
N SER A 261 12.32 -15.85 4.50
CA SER A 261 13.40 -16.83 4.37
C SER A 261 14.71 -16.24 3.81
N THR A 262 14.65 -15.27 2.90
CA THR A 262 15.84 -14.73 2.20
C THR A 262 16.52 -13.57 2.93
N ARG A 263 15.94 -13.07 4.02
CA ARG A 263 16.36 -11.84 4.70
C ARG A 263 16.89 -12.12 6.09
N SER A 264 17.86 -11.32 6.51
CA SER A 264 18.45 -11.46 7.84
C SER A 264 17.44 -11.15 8.94
N GLN A 265 17.54 -11.86 10.05
CA GLN A 265 16.68 -11.69 11.22
C GLN A 265 16.70 -10.24 11.74
N PHE A 266 17.86 -9.59 11.73
CA PHE A 266 18.01 -8.19 12.19
C PHE A 266 17.26 -7.20 11.31
N HIS A 267 17.22 -7.45 9.99
CA HIS A 267 16.48 -6.60 9.06
C HIS A 267 14.98 -6.75 9.28
N LEU A 268 14.47 -7.98 9.32
CA LEU A 268 13.05 -8.27 9.59
C LEU A 268 12.58 -7.67 10.92
N TYR A 269 13.39 -7.82 11.97
CA TYR A 269 13.12 -7.22 13.27
C TYR A 269 12.97 -5.69 13.17
N ARG A 270 13.90 -5.00 12.48
CA ARG A 270 13.85 -3.54 12.31
C ARG A 270 12.63 -3.09 11.53
N ILE A 271 12.28 -3.78 10.44
CA ILE A 271 11.12 -3.44 9.61
C ILE A 271 9.85 -3.48 10.47
N ILE A 272 9.61 -4.61 11.16
CA ILE A 272 8.42 -4.79 12.00
C ILE A 272 8.36 -3.74 13.11
N SER A 273 9.50 -3.45 13.77
CA SER A 273 9.55 -2.40 14.79
C SER A 273 9.16 -1.04 14.24
N TYR A 274 9.70 -0.63 13.08
CA TYR A 274 9.39 0.68 12.50
C TYR A 274 7.96 0.79 12.00
N MET A 275 7.43 -0.25 11.34
CA MET A 275 6.04 -0.24 10.90
C MET A 275 5.08 -0.10 12.08
N TYR A 276 5.33 -0.83 13.17
CA TYR A 276 4.54 -0.74 14.39
C TYR A 276 4.64 0.65 15.07
N ILE A 277 5.86 1.18 15.25
CA ILE A 277 6.07 2.50 15.87
C ILE A 277 5.45 3.61 15.02
N PHE A 278 5.63 3.57 13.69
CA PHE A 278 5.07 4.55 12.79
C PHE A 278 3.55 4.52 12.82
N ARG A 279 2.94 3.33 12.81
CA ARG A 279 1.49 3.19 12.96
C ARG A 279 0.99 3.86 14.25
N LYS A 280 1.58 3.53 15.41
CA LYS A 280 1.22 4.15 16.69
C LYS A 280 1.38 5.67 16.69
N TRP A 281 2.49 6.15 16.15
CA TRP A 281 2.78 7.57 16.07
C TRP A 281 1.75 8.30 15.19
N VAL A 282 1.47 7.79 13.98
CA VAL A 282 0.48 8.40 13.08
C VAL A 282 -0.91 8.39 13.72
N VAL A 283 -1.33 7.28 14.36
CA VAL A 283 -2.63 7.22 15.08
C VAL A 283 -2.71 8.28 16.17
N HIS A 284 -1.65 8.43 16.98
CA HIS A 284 -1.60 9.44 18.02
C HIS A 284 -1.65 10.86 17.44
N GLN A 285 -0.95 11.12 16.33
CA GLN A 285 -0.98 12.42 15.67
C GLN A 285 -2.34 12.75 15.06
N ILE A 286 -3.06 11.77 14.48
CA ILE A 286 -4.43 11.96 13.98
C ILE A 286 -5.36 12.36 15.14
N GLN A 287 -5.21 11.77 16.33
CA GLN A 287 -6.03 12.11 17.50
C GLN A 287 -5.80 13.55 17.98
N MET A 288 -4.57 14.05 17.90
CA MET A 288 -4.22 15.42 18.32
C MET A 288 -4.52 16.46 17.23
N HIS A 289 -4.26 16.11 15.98
CA HIS A 289 -4.35 16.99 14.80
C HIS A 289 -4.95 16.22 13.60
N PRO A 290 -6.28 16.05 13.56
CA PRO A 290 -6.95 15.20 12.57
C PRO A 290 -6.91 15.76 11.13
N ASN A 291 -6.81 17.08 10.98
CA ASN A 291 -6.80 17.74 9.67
C ASN A 291 -5.41 17.83 9.03
N ASP A 292 -4.37 17.42 9.76
CA ASP A 292 -2.99 17.55 9.32
C ASP A 292 -2.48 16.24 8.70
N ARG A 293 -1.64 16.37 7.67
CA ARG A 293 -0.95 15.21 7.10
C ARG A 293 0.32 14.91 7.89
N HIS A 294 0.40 13.69 8.39
CA HIS A 294 1.50 13.16 9.17
C HIS A 294 2.24 12.11 8.35
N VAL A 295 3.51 12.37 8.02
CA VAL A 295 4.35 11.43 7.26
C VAL A 295 5.62 11.11 8.05
N SER A 296 5.90 9.82 8.21
CA SER A 296 7.10 9.27 8.83
C SER A 296 7.87 8.42 7.83
N LEU A 297 9.18 8.63 7.73
CA LEU A 297 10.07 7.94 6.80
C LEU A 297 11.30 7.36 7.52
N LYS A 298 11.62 6.09 7.26
CA LYS A 298 12.88 5.47 7.65
C LYS A 298 13.54 4.75 6.48
N LEU A 299 14.83 5.01 6.29
CA LEU A 299 15.69 4.31 5.35
C LEU A 299 16.58 3.32 6.13
N ILE A 300 16.62 2.08 5.67
CA ILE A 300 17.29 0.95 6.33
C ILE A 300 18.19 0.26 5.31
N PRO A 301 19.52 0.47 5.36
CA PRO A 301 20.43 -0.29 4.52
C PRO A 301 20.43 -1.76 4.97
N ALA A 302 20.30 -2.66 4.01
CA ALA A 302 20.24 -4.09 4.25
C ALA A 302 20.98 -4.88 3.17
N LYS A 303 21.25 -6.14 3.47
CA LYS A 303 21.84 -7.10 2.54
C LYS A 303 20.89 -8.26 2.40
N ILE A 304 20.56 -8.62 1.16
CA ILE A 304 19.74 -9.79 0.85
C ILE A 304 20.69 -10.94 0.52
N GLU A 305 20.48 -12.07 1.21
CA GLU A 305 21.22 -13.31 0.98
C GLU A 305 20.29 -14.28 0.24
N GLY A 306 20.19 -14.11 -1.08
CA GLY A 306 19.37 -14.97 -1.94
C GLY A 306 19.88 -15.01 -3.37
N GLY A 307 20.38 -16.18 -3.81
CA GLY A 307 20.95 -16.45 -5.14
C GLY A 307 22.48 -16.26 -5.23
N LYS A 308 23.04 -16.44 -6.45
CA LYS A 308 24.49 -16.43 -6.79
C LYS A 308 25.29 -15.17 -6.37
N SER A 309 24.68 -14.13 -5.81
CA SER A 309 25.35 -12.87 -5.46
C SER A 309 24.72 -12.20 -4.23
N LYS A 310 25.54 -11.73 -3.28
CA LYS A 310 25.10 -10.84 -2.19
C LYS A 310 24.67 -9.49 -2.77
N ARG A 311 23.41 -9.09 -2.54
CA ARG A 311 22.88 -7.80 -3.03
C ARG A 311 22.74 -6.80 -1.89
N THR A 312 23.17 -5.56 -2.11
CA THR A 312 22.94 -4.44 -1.18
C THR A 312 21.69 -3.70 -1.57
N VAL A 313 20.75 -3.59 -0.63
CA VAL A 313 19.45 -2.96 -0.84
C VAL A 313 19.19 -1.88 0.20
N LEU A 314 18.34 -0.93 -0.15
CA LEU A 314 17.83 0.09 0.76
C LEU A 314 16.35 -0.19 1.01
N GLY A 315 16.03 -0.61 2.23
CA GLY A 315 14.67 -0.75 2.72
C GLY A 315 14.08 0.61 3.08
N ILE A 316 12.87 0.88 2.62
CA ILE A 316 12.17 2.15 2.79
C ILE A 316 10.87 1.85 3.52
N VAL A 317 10.77 2.35 4.75
CA VAL A 317 9.55 2.24 5.58
C VAL A 317 8.90 3.62 5.61
N ILE A 318 7.61 3.67 5.26
CA ILE A 318 6.81 4.89 5.27
C ILE A 318 5.57 4.65 6.11
N GLY A 319 5.22 5.58 6.99
CA GLY A 319 3.93 5.63 7.65
C GLY A 319 3.25 6.96 7.32
N MET A 320 2.00 6.92 6.87
CA MET A 320 1.25 8.13 6.55
C MET A 320 -0.24 7.99 6.84
N ASN A 321 -0.92 9.12 7.03
CA ASN A 321 -2.37 9.18 7.03
C ASN A 321 -2.95 9.67 5.69
N PHE A 322 -4.17 9.24 5.41
CA PHE A 322 -5.01 9.87 4.39
C PHE A 322 -5.96 10.87 5.03
N LEU A 323 -6.20 11.96 4.31
CA LEU A 323 -7.12 13.03 4.72
C LEU A 323 -8.49 12.89 4.03
N LEU A 324 -8.52 12.20 2.89
CA LEU A 324 -9.72 12.02 2.08
C LEU A 324 -9.80 10.55 1.65
N ASP A 325 -11.02 10.00 1.60
CA ASP A 325 -11.29 8.60 1.23
C ASP A 325 -10.82 8.22 -0.18
N ASN A 326 -10.59 9.21 -1.02
CA ASN A 326 -10.25 9.04 -2.43
C ASN A 326 -8.76 9.18 -2.73
N GLU A 327 -7.90 9.22 -1.71
CA GLU A 327 -6.45 9.27 -1.89
C GLU A 327 -5.87 7.90 -2.27
N VAL A 328 -4.97 7.89 -3.25
CA VAL A 328 -4.28 6.70 -3.75
C VAL A 328 -2.78 6.92 -3.63
N PHE A 329 -2.14 6.05 -2.83
CA PHE A 329 -0.69 6.05 -2.66
C PHE A 329 -0.16 4.62 -2.65
N GLY A 330 1.01 4.41 -3.25
CA GLY A 330 1.48 3.06 -3.60
C GLY A 330 2.92 3.02 -4.14
N ALA A 331 3.44 1.82 -4.43
CA ALA A 331 4.83 1.58 -4.85
C ALA A 331 5.32 2.50 -5.98
N ARG A 332 4.49 2.71 -7.01
CA ARG A 332 4.80 3.60 -8.15
C ARG A 332 5.11 5.04 -7.71
N HIS A 333 4.42 5.55 -6.70
CA HIS A 333 4.61 6.91 -6.21
C HIS A 333 5.94 7.01 -5.45
N ILE A 334 6.23 6.00 -4.60
CA ILE A 334 7.51 5.91 -3.87
C ILE A 334 8.69 5.82 -4.84
N LEU A 335 8.60 4.92 -5.83
CA LEU A 335 9.66 4.71 -6.81
C LEU A 335 9.88 5.95 -7.69
N ALA A 336 8.81 6.64 -8.10
CA ALA A 336 8.91 7.90 -8.83
C ALA A 336 9.62 8.98 -8.01
N SER A 337 9.34 9.10 -6.70
CA SER A 337 10.03 10.04 -5.82
C SER A 337 11.52 9.77 -5.72
N ILE A 338 11.90 8.50 -5.62
CA ILE A 338 13.31 8.13 -5.51
C ILE A 338 14.04 8.40 -6.84
N ARG A 339 13.41 8.06 -7.97
CA ARG A 339 13.98 8.25 -9.31
C ARG A 339 14.23 9.71 -9.68
N THR A 340 13.49 10.64 -9.09
CA THR A 340 13.74 12.08 -9.26
C THR A 340 15.10 12.51 -8.70
N HIS A 341 15.56 11.88 -7.61
CA HIS A 341 16.86 12.18 -7.00
C HIS A 341 17.97 11.21 -7.44
N LEU A 342 17.60 9.96 -7.75
CA LEU A 342 18.51 8.89 -8.13
C LEU A 342 17.90 8.07 -9.29
N PRO A 343 18.19 8.41 -10.56
CA PRO A 343 17.57 7.76 -11.72
C PRO A 343 17.97 6.29 -11.89
N GLU A 344 19.13 5.87 -11.36
CA GLU A 344 19.67 4.51 -11.49
C GLU A 344 19.06 3.49 -10.50
N VAL A 345 17.85 3.74 -9.97
CA VAL A 345 17.25 2.92 -8.91
C VAL A 345 16.10 2.05 -9.44
N GLN A 346 16.14 0.78 -9.07
CA GLN A 346 15.12 -0.22 -9.39
C GLN A 346 14.50 -0.84 -8.12
N GLU A 347 13.23 -1.23 -8.23
CA GLU A 347 12.52 -1.95 -7.18
C GLU A 347 12.96 -3.42 -7.14
N VAL A 348 13.20 -3.95 -5.95
CA VAL A 348 13.45 -5.38 -5.75
C VAL A 348 12.13 -6.13 -5.87
N LYS A 349 12.03 -7.08 -6.81
CA LYS A 349 10.79 -7.85 -7.05
C LYS A 349 10.31 -8.54 -5.76
N GLU A 350 8.99 -8.50 -5.53
CA GLU A 350 8.32 -9.08 -4.36
C GLU A 350 8.76 -8.48 -3.00
N SER A 351 9.37 -7.29 -2.99
CA SER A 351 9.74 -6.60 -1.75
C SER A 351 8.69 -5.65 -1.20
N TYR A 352 7.73 -5.23 -2.04
CA TYR A 352 6.73 -4.25 -1.68
C TYR A 352 5.64 -4.86 -0.78
N VAL A 353 5.42 -4.25 0.39
CA VAL A 353 4.41 -4.65 1.37
C VAL A 353 3.61 -3.45 1.82
N VAL A 354 2.30 -3.64 1.95
CA VAL A 354 1.34 -2.61 2.37
C VAL A 354 0.46 -3.14 3.48
N ASP A 355 0.46 -2.46 4.62
CA ASP A 355 -0.54 -2.68 5.67
C ASP A 355 -1.69 -1.69 5.45
N ASN A 356 -2.79 -2.17 4.86
CA ASN A 356 -4.03 -1.41 4.64
C ASN A 356 -5.15 -2.02 5.49
N ARG A 357 -5.23 -1.64 6.77
CA ARG A 357 -6.37 -1.99 7.62
C ARG A 357 -7.42 -0.91 7.50
N LYS A 358 -8.54 -1.26 6.86
CA LYS A 358 -9.72 -0.40 6.67
C LYS A 358 -10.28 0.26 7.94
N SER A 359 -9.83 -0.13 9.13
CA SER A 359 -10.33 0.39 10.40
C SER A 359 -9.69 1.71 10.83
N ILE A 360 -8.58 2.12 10.21
CA ILE A 360 -7.83 3.34 10.55
C ILE A 360 -7.25 3.91 9.25
N ASP A 361 -7.40 5.20 8.97
CA ASP A 361 -6.85 5.92 7.80
C ASP A 361 -5.30 6.05 7.85
N VAL A 362 -4.63 5.00 8.31
CA VAL A 362 -3.18 4.90 8.44
C VAL A 362 -2.69 3.77 7.56
N LEU A 363 -1.78 4.12 6.66
CA LEU A 363 -1.08 3.17 5.82
C LEU A 363 0.38 3.12 6.21
N THR A 364 0.90 1.90 6.31
CA THR A 364 2.34 1.69 6.36
C THR A 364 2.81 0.94 5.13
N HIS A 365 3.79 1.50 4.45
CA HIS A 365 4.39 0.95 3.23
C HIS A 365 5.82 0.53 3.53
N TYR A 366 6.20 -0.60 2.96
CA TYR A 366 7.57 -1.08 2.93
C TYR A 366 7.97 -1.43 1.50
N MET A 367 9.15 -1.02 1.07
CA MET A 367 9.71 -1.32 -0.25
C MET A 367 11.22 -1.45 -0.17
N GLU A 368 11.83 -2.33 -0.95
CA GLU A 368 13.29 -2.40 -1.10
C GLU A 368 13.69 -1.92 -2.49
N VAL A 369 14.74 -1.10 -2.54
CA VAL A 369 15.32 -0.62 -3.80
C VAL A 369 16.81 -0.95 -3.89
N GLU A 370 17.28 -1.18 -5.10
CA GLU A 370 18.69 -1.41 -5.43
C GLU A 370 19.14 -0.50 -6.58
N LYS A 371 20.44 -0.18 -6.62
CA LYS A 371 21.02 0.53 -7.77
C LYS A 371 21.25 -0.46 -8.91
N ASN A 372 21.07 -0.01 -10.15
CA ASN A 372 21.33 -0.81 -11.35
C ASN A 372 22.79 -1.31 -11.42
N ASN A 373 23.71 -0.53 -10.85
CA ASN A 373 25.14 -0.85 -10.78
C ASN A 373 25.51 -1.81 -9.62
N GLY A 374 24.56 -2.18 -8.76
CA GLY A 374 24.77 -3.11 -7.65
C GLY A 374 25.59 -2.57 -6.47
N TYR A 375 26.04 -1.31 -6.51
CA TYR A 375 26.79 -0.69 -5.41
C TYR A 375 25.87 -0.29 -4.24
N PRO A 376 26.42 -0.23 -3.01
CA PRO A 376 25.67 0.25 -1.85
C PRO A 376 25.36 1.75 -1.97
N PHE A 377 24.29 2.18 -1.29
CA PHE A 377 23.95 3.60 -1.16
C PHE A 377 24.93 4.30 -0.20
N SER A 378 25.39 5.50 -0.58
CA SER A 378 26.27 6.32 0.24
C SER A 378 25.49 6.97 1.39
N ILE A 379 26.19 7.37 2.45
CA ILE A 379 25.58 8.05 3.60
C ILE A 379 24.97 9.40 3.17
N GLU A 380 25.61 10.09 2.22
CA GLU A 380 25.15 11.37 1.67
C GLU A 380 23.86 11.20 0.88
N GLU A 381 23.78 10.17 0.03
CA GLU A 381 22.55 9.84 -0.70
C GLU A 381 21.40 9.51 0.25
N ILE A 382 21.66 8.73 1.31
CA ILE A 382 20.64 8.40 2.32
C ILE A 382 20.15 9.66 3.05
N ARG A 383 21.06 10.59 3.38
CA ARG A 383 20.69 11.87 4.01
C ARG A 383 19.86 12.75 3.08
N LEU A 384 20.28 12.85 1.82
CA LEU A 384 19.56 13.60 0.78
C LEU A 384 18.13 13.05 0.61
N LEU A 385 18.01 11.74 0.41
CA LEU A 385 16.73 11.06 0.26
C LEU A 385 15.84 11.28 1.49
N LYS A 386 16.39 11.17 2.71
CA LYS A 386 15.61 11.36 3.94
C LYS A 386 14.98 12.76 4.00
N THR A 387 15.73 13.81 3.67
CA THR A 387 15.23 15.19 3.76
C THR A 387 14.29 15.55 2.62
N LYS A 388 14.57 15.08 1.40
CA LYS A 388 13.76 15.39 0.22
C LYS A 388 12.48 14.57 0.14
N LEU A 389 12.53 13.26 0.42
CA LEU A 389 11.36 12.38 0.35
C LEU A 389 10.26 12.78 1.36
N ILE A 390 10.62 13.20 2.58
CA ILE A 390 9.61 13.66 3.56
C ILE A 390 8.78 14.84 3.02
N LYS A 391 9.38 15.71 2.20
CA LYS A 391 8.70 16.86 1.59
C LYS A 391 7.94 16.50 0.32
N GLU A 392 8.44 15.58 -0.49
CA GLU A 392 7.84 15.19 -1.78
C GLU A 392 6.74 14.12 -1.68
N LEU A 393 6.82 13.21 -0.71
CA LEU A 393 5.84 12.14 -0.57
C LEU A 393 4.40 12.67 -0.41
N PRO A 394 4.14 13.72 0.42
CA PRO A 394 2.82 14.36 0.49
C PRO A 394 2.28 14.90 -0.84
N SER A 395 3.15 15.42 -1.71
CA SER A 395 2.73 16.08 -2.96
C SER A 395 2.45 15.10 -4.10
N ARG A 396 2.81 13.82 -3.96
CA ARG A 396 2.63 12.77 -4.98
C ARG A 396 1.47 11.82 -4.69
N ILE A 397 0.64 12.13 -3.69
CA ILE A 397 -0.56 11.37 -3.39
C ILE A 397 -1.59 11.67 -4.48
N GLU A 398 -1.96 10.66 -5.26
CA GLU A 398 -2.97 10.83 -6.30
C GLU A 398 -4.35 10.96 -5.63
N ARG A 399 -5.17 11.89 -6.12
CA ARG A 399 -6.60 11.94 -5.77
C ARG A 399 -7.39 11.24 -6.86
N SER A 400 -8.02 10.12 -6.50
CA SER A 400 -8.99 9.46 -7.35
C SER A 400 -10.25 10.32 -7.38
N THR A 401 -10.42 11.16 -8.39
CA THR A 401 -11.72 11.82 -8.61
C THR A 401 -12.75 10.76 -8.99
N HIS A 402 -13.75 10.55 -8.14
CA HIS A 402 -14.92 9.79 -8.57
C HIS A 402 -15.54 10.58 -9.75
N PRO A 403 -15.90 9.91 -10.86
CA PRO A 403 -16.59 10.59 -11.94
C PRO A 403 -17.92 11.12 -11.39
N LEU A 404 -18.01 12.45 -11.22
CA LEU A 404 -19.25 13.11 -10.85
C LEU A 404 -20.26 12.85 -11.97
N PHE A 405 -21.44 12.34 -11.62
CA PHE A 405 -22.55 12.21 -12.56
C PHE A 405 -23.17 13.59 -12.80
N VAL A 406 -22.47 14.43 -13.58
CA VAL A 406 -22.99 15.72 -14.02
C VAL A 406 -23.95 15.45 -15.18
N HIS A 407 -25.25 15.68 -14.96
CA HIS A 407 -26.21 15.67 -16.05
C HIS A 407 -25.82 16.77 -17.04
N ARG A 408 -25.89 16.49 -18.35
CA ARG A 408 -25.58 17.50 -19.38
C ARG A 408 -26.50 18.70 -19.18
N ASN A 409 -25.91 19.87 -19.01
CA ASN A 409 -26.65 21.12 -19.01
C ASN A 409 -27.01 21.49 -20.45
N GLU A 410 -28.13 20.95 -20.94
CA GLU A 410 -28.62 21.21 -22.29
C GLU A 410 -28.89 22.71 -22.54
N GLU A 411 -29.23 23.48 -21.50
CA GLU A 411 -29.39 24.95 -21.61
C GLU A 411 -28.07 25.64 -21.92
N GLU A 412 -26.97 25.23 -21.25
CA GLU A 412 -25.63 25.78 -21.50
C GLU A 412 -25.13 25.41 -22.90
N ILE A 413 -25.36 24.17 -23.33
CA ILE A 413 -25.04 23.72 -24.70
C ILE A 413 -25.81 24.57 -25.71
N MET A 414 -27.11 24.77 -25.53
CA MET A 414 -27.94 25.60 -26.41
C MET A 414 -27.51 27.07 -26.40
N ARG A 415 -27.18 27.62 -25.24
CA ARG A 415 -26.63 28.99 -25.12
C ARG A 415 -25.33 29.13 -25.91
N ASN A 416 -24.40 28.19 -25.76
CA ASN A 416 -23.13 28.20 -26.48
C ASN A 416 -23.33 28.05 -27.99
N ILE A 417 -24.24 27.19 -28.42
CA ILE A 417 -24.63 27.06 -29.83
C ILE A 417 -25.17 28.39 -30.39
N LEU A 418 -26.03 29.09 -29.66
CA LEU A 418 -26.57 30.39 -30.07
C LEU A 418 -25.48 31.46 -30.15
N ILE A 419 -24.54 31.48 -29.20
CA ILE A 419 -23.39 32.38 -29.20
C ILE A 419 -22.55 32.16 -30.46
N LEU A 420 -22.20 30.91 -30.76
CA LEU A 420 -21.43 30.56 -31.96
C LEU A 420 -22.20 30.91 -33.24
N SER A 421 -23.52 30.72 -33.26
CA SER A 421 -24.36 31.04 -34.43
C SER A 421 -24.34 32.53 -34.76
N ARG A 422 -24.24 33.41 -33.76
CA ARG A 422 -24.09 34.87 -33.96
C ARG A 422 -22.73 35.27 -34.55
N GLN A 423 -21.71 34.42 -34.42
CA GLN A 423 -20.37 34.68 -34.95
C GLN A 423 -20.25 34.36 -36.45
N LEU A 424 -21.02 33.42 -36.97
CA LEU A 424 -21.07 33.09 -38.41
C LEU A 424 -21.98 34.07 -39.16
N LYS A 425 -21.41 35.14 -39.72
CA LYS A 425 -22.12 36.23 -40.43
C LYS A 425 -21.89 36.21 -41.94
N TYR A 426 -20.81 35.59 -42.42
CA TYR A 426 -20.43 35.55 -43.84
C TYR A 426 -20.24 34.12 -44.34
N VAL A 427 -20.37 33.92 -45.66
CA VAL A 427 -20.28 32.59 -46.30
C VAL A 427 -18.86 32.03 -46.26
N ASN A 428 -17.86 32.90 -46.16
CA ASN A 428 -16.45 32.55 -46.05
C ASN A 428 -15.96 32.44 -44.59
N ASP A 429 -16.85 32.58 -43.61
CA ASP A 429 -16.46 32.41 -42.21
C ASP A 429 -16.03 30.95 -41.97
N ILE A 430 -14.89 30.83 -41.28
CA ILE A 430 -14.36 29.53 -40.84
C ILE A 430 -15.22 28.95 -39.71
N PRO A 431 -15.31 27.60 -39.62
CA PRO A 431 -15.98 26.91 -38.52
C PRO A 431 -15.56 27.42 -37.14
N GLN A 432 -16.52 27.53 -36.23
CA GLN A 432 -16.28 27.95 -34.85
C GLN A 432 -16.39 26.75 -33.92
N VAL A 433 -15.52 26.66 -32.92
CA VAL A 433 -15.57 25.57 -31.92
C VAL A 433 -15.49 26.11 -30.50
N ILE A 434 -16.20 25.44 -29.58
CA ILE A 434 -15.98 25.53 -28.14
C ILE A 434 -15.58 24.14 -27.64
N VAL A 435 -14.44 24.07 -26.95
CA VAL A 435 -13.96 22.85 -26.30
C VAL A 435 -13.97 23.05 -24.80
N ASN A 436 -14.81 22.28 -24.10
CA ASN A 436 -14.95 22.32 -22.65
C ASN A 436 -14.56 20.97 -22.05
N TYR A 437 -13.83 20.99 -20.93
CA TYR A 437 -13.58 19.78 -20.17
C TYR A 437 -14.88 19.27 -19.55
N ALA A 438 -15.16 17.98 -19.70
CA ALA A 438 -16.43 17.38 -19.28
C ALA A 438 -16.25 16.48 -18.05
N LYS A 439 -15.37 15.46 -18.15
CA LYS A 439 -15.18 14.47 -17.08
C LYS A 439 -13.84 13.75 -17.21
N GLN A 440 -13.38 13.20 -16.10
CA GLN A 440 -12.21 12.33 -16.00
C GLN A 440 -12.63 10.95 -15.52
N THR A 441 -12.04 9.92 -16.13
CA THR A 441 -12.08 8.53 -15.64
C THR A 441 -10.70 8.13 -15.12
N THR A 442 -10.54 6.88 -14.67
CA THR A 442 -9.24 6.36 -14.22
C THR A 442 -8.17 6.38 -15.31
N SER A 443 -8.55 6.26 -16.59
CA SER A 443 -7.64 6.13 -17.73
C SER A 443 -7.82 7.20 -18.82
N SER A 444 -8.93 7.96 -18.83
CA SER A 444 -9.22 8.90 -19.91
C SER A 444 -9.74 10.26 -19.43
N LEU A 445 -9.42 11.31 -20.17
CA LEU A 445 -10.02 12.64 -20.06
C LEU A 445 -11.04 12.80 -21.18
N SER A 446 -12.19 13.39 -20.86
CA SER A 446 -13.28 13.58 -21.81
C SER A 446 -13.58 15.07 -21.96
N PHE A 447 -13.67 15.52 -23.21
CA PHE A 447 -13.98 16.90 -23.58
C PHE A 447 -15.27 16.95 -24.38
N THR A 448 -16.17 17.86 -24.02
CA THR A 448 -17.35 18.20 -24.83
C THR A 448 -16.95 19.24 -25.85
N VAL A 449 -17.19 18.92 -27.11
CA VAL A 449 -16.90 19.77 -28.27
C VAL A 449 -18.22 20.20 -28.90
N ILE A 450 -18.39 21.52 -29.05
CA ILE A 450 -19.48 22.13 -29.81
C ILE A 450 -18.86 22.75 -31.04
N LEU A 451 -19.06 22.12 -32.20
CA LEU A 451 -18.59 22.59 -33.50
C LEU A 451 -19.76 23.21 -34.26
N LEU A 452 -19.56 24.41 -34.79
CA LEU A 452 -20.54 25.08 -35.64
C LEU A 452 -19.93 25.41 -37.01
N ARG A 453 -20.56 24.95 -38.08
CA ARG A 453 -20.09 25.15 -39.46
C ARG A 453 -21.22 25.49 -40.43
N LEU A 454 -20.86 26.09 -41.56
CA LEU A 454 -21.77 26.33 -42.68
C LEU A 454 -21.70 25.16 -43.65
N LEU A 455 -22.85 24.54 -43.95
CA LEU A 455 -22.94 23.51 -44.97
C LEU A 455 -22.96 24.16 -46.37
N LYS A 456 -21.84 24.04 -47.09
CA LYS A 456 -21.70 24.43 -48.50
C LYS A 456 -22.12 23.26 -49.43
N PRO A 457 -22.50 23.52 -50.69
CA PRO A 457 -22.79 22.47 -51.66
C PRO A 457 -21.55 21.57 -51.84
N GLY A 458 -21.67 20.27 -51.55
CA GLY A 458 -20.55 19.31 -51.56
C GLY A 458 -19.88 19.03 -50.21
N SER A 459 -20.34 19.67 -49.13
CA SER A 459 -19.84 19.39 -47.76
C SER A 459 -20.29 18.01 -47.31
N LYS A 460 -19.34 17.16 -46.87
CA LYS A 460 -19.69 15.90 -46.23
C LYS A 460 -20.24 16.15 -44.80
N PRO A 461 -21.25 15.39 -44.35
CA PRO A 461 -21.63 15.33 -42.94
C PRO A 461 -20.39 14.98 -42.10
N PHE A 462 -20.30 15.49 -40.87
CA PHE A 462 -19.23 15.11 -39.96
C PHE A 462 -19.38 13.60 -39.69
N GLN A 463 -18.42 12.78 -40.13
CA GLN A 463 -18.52 11.32 -40.10
C GLN A 463 -17.76 10.71 -38.92
N LYS A 464 -18.18 9.51 -38.52
CA LYS A 464 -17.90 8.88 -37.22
C LYS A 464 -16.50 8.30 -37.00
N ASP A 465 -15.67 8.18 -38.05
CA ASP A 465 -14.38 7.50 -37.95
C ASP A 465 -13.22 8.38 -38.39
N HIS A 466 -12.59 9.03 -37.41
CA HIS A 466 -11.35 9.78 -37.58
C HIS A 466 -10.25 9.21 -36.66
N GLY A 467 -9.79 8.00 -36.96
CA GLY A 467 -8.55 7.43 -36.42
C GLY A 467 -8.58 7.05 -34.92
N ASP A 468 -7.41 7.19 -34.26
CA ASP A 468 -7.09 6.66 -32.91
C ASP A 468 -7.89 7.28 -31.73
N LEU A 469 -8.82 8.20 -32.00
CA LEU A 469 -9.60 8.88 -30.97
C LEU A 469 -11.01 8.31 -30.86
N LYS A 470 -11.47 8.08 -29.62
CA LYS A 470 -12.84 7.65 -29.35
C LYS A 470 -13.78 8.86 -29.36
N PHE A 471 -14.55 9.00 -30.42
CA PHE A 471 -15.63 9.99 -30.55
C PHE A 471 -16.95 9.41 -30.02
N ILE A 472 -17.69 10.19 -29.25
CA ILE A 472 -19.07 9.88 -28.88
C ILE A 472 -19.94 11.04 -29.36
N GLU A 473 -20.62 10.84 -30.48
CA GLU A 473 -21.53 11.84 -31.01
C GLU A 473 -22.78 11.91 -30.13
N TYR A 474 -23.17 13.13 -29.75
CA TYR A 474 -24.36 13.35 -28.96
C TYR A 474 -25.53 13.86 -29.80
N ASP A 475 -25.30 14.90 -30.60
CA ASP A 475 -26.37 15.57 -31.32
C ASP A 475 -25.84 16.38 -32.51
N THR A 476 -26.64 16.43 -33.57
CA THR A 476 -26.39 17.25 -34.77
C THR A 476 -27.66 18.02 -35.11
N LYS A 477 -27.60 19.35 -35.04
CA LYS A 477 -28.76 20.25 -35.19
C LYS A 477 -28.50 21.36 -36.21
N ILE A 478 -29.55 21.78 -36.91
CA ILE A 478 -29.51 22.96 -37.79
C ILE A 478 -30.03 24.17 -37.02
N VAL A 479 -29.20 25.20 -36.86
CA VAL A 479 -29.43 26.36 -35.95
C VAL A 479 -29.73 27.63 -36.74
N GLY A 480 -30.44 27.46 -37.87
CA GLY A 480 -30.84 28.53 -38.79
C GLY A 480 -30.07 28.55 -40.10
N HIS A 481 -30.35 29.57 -40.92
CA HIS A 481 -29.82 29.70 -42.27
C HIS A 481 -29.11 31.04 -42.47
N LEU A 482 -27.94 31.00 -43.09
CA LEU A 482 -27.26 32.19 -43.57
C LEU A 482 -27.77 32.55 -44.98
N ARG A 483 -28.24 33.79 -45.16
CA ARG A 483 -28.82 34.31 -46.41
C ARG A 483 -29.89 33.37 -47.01
N ARG A 484 -30.64 32.66 -46.15
CA ARG A 484 -31.68 31.67 -46.54
C ARG A 484 -31.21 30.52 -47.43
N LYS A 485 -29.89 30.36 -47.68
CA LYS A 485 -29.33 29.36 -48.61
C LYS A 485 -28.38 28.37 -47.94
N TYR A 486 -27.60 28.81 -46.95
CA TYR A 486 -26.58 27.96 -46.32
C TYR A 486 -27.01 27.61 -44.89
N PRO A 487 -27.33 26.34 -44.58
CA PRO A 487 -27.68 25.95 -43.22
C PRO A 487 -26.47 26.00 -42.30
N LYS A 488 -26.70 26.47 -41.06
CA LYS A 488 -25.72 26.43 -39.97
C LYS A 488 -25.91 25.11 -39.22
N GLU A 489 -24.93 24.22 -39.32
CA GLU A 489 -24.92 22.92 -38.64
C GLU A 489 -24.11 23.03 -37.34
N ALA A 490 -24.73 22.64 -36.22
CA ALA A 490 -24.10 22.45 -34.93
C ALA A 490 -23.93 20.97 -34.65
N ASN A 491 -22.69 20.53 -34.43
CA ASN A 491 -22.36 19.19 -33.99
C ASN A 491 -21.89 19.25 -32.54
N VAL A 492 -22.47 18.43 -31.68
CA VAL A 492 -22.07 18.28 -30.28
C VAL A 492 -21.60 16.85 -30.05
N PHE A 493 -20.36 16.69 -29.59
CA PHE A 493 -19.75 15.37 -29.41
C PHE A 493 -18.71 15.37 -28.28
N GLU A 494 -18.43 14.19 -27.73
CA GLU A 494 -17.35 13.93 -26.76
C GLU A 494 -16.10 13.45 -27.50
N ILE A 495 -14.94 13.97 -27.11
CA ILE A 495 -13.64 13.40 -27.47
C ILE A 495 -12.97 12.87 -26.21
N ARG A 496 -12.47 11.63 -26.27
CA ARG A 496 -11.68 11.02 -25.19
C ARG A 496 -10.22 10.91 -25.56
N VAL A 497 -9.36 11.35 -24.63
CA VAL A 497 -7.90 11.24 -24.73
C VAL A 497 -7.34 10.47 -23.54
N ASP A 498 -6.20 9.80 -23.74
CA ASP A 498 -5.52 9.06 -22.67
C ASP A 498 -4.99 10.02 -21.59
N LYS A 499 -5.39 9.80 -20.33
CA LYS A 499 -4.97 10.59 -19.18
C LYS A 499 -3.44 10.53 -18.97
N HIS A 500 -2.82 9.38 -19.23
CA HIS A 500 -1.43 9.14 -18.87
C HIS A 500 -0.43 10.02 -19.64
N LEU A 501 -0.80 10.47 -20.84
CA LEU A 501 0.01 11.37 -21.68
C LEU A 501 0.11 12.80 -21.13
N PHE A 502 -0.78 13.16 -20.20
CA PHE A 502 -0.89 14.50 -19.64
C PHE A 502 -0.62 14.54 -18.13
N LEU A 503 -0.13 13.43 -17.55
CA LEU A 503 0.28 13.38 -16.15
C LEU A 503 1.61 14.11 -15.95
N ARG A 504 1.64 14.98 -14.95
CA ARG A 504 2.85 15.66 -14.48
C ARG A 504 3.58 14.80 -13.44
N HIS A 505 4.78 15.21 -13.03
CA HIS A 505 5.63 14.46 -12.08
C HIS A 505 5.03 14.31 -10.67
N ASP A 506 4.08 15.17 -10.32
CA ASP A 506 3.30 15.17 -9.09
C ASP A 506 1.94 14.44 -9.22
N TYR A 507 1.70 13.77 -10.36
CA TYR A 507 0.43 13.11 -10.69
C TYR A 507 -0.77 14.06 -10.89
N SER A 508 -0.54 15.38 -10.99
CA SER A 508 -1.54 16.32 -11.48
C SER A 508 -1.72 16.18 -13.01
N ILE A 509 -2.86 16.64 -13.53
CA ILE A 509 -3.23 16.48 -14.93
C ILE A 509 -3.14 17.82 -15.64
N ASP A 510 -2.39 17.87 -16.73
CA ASP A 510 -2.30 19.04 -17.60
C ASP A 510 -3.48 19.10 -18.58
N LEU A 511 -4.59 19.71 -18.13
CA LEU A 511 -5.79 19.86 -18.94
C LEU A 511 -5.58 20.76 -20.18
N TYR A 512 -4.63 21.70 -20.12
CA TYR A 512 -4.33 22.59 -21.24
C TYR A 512 -3.66 21.82 -22.38
N LYS A 513 -2.60 21.06 -22.08
CA LYS A 513 -1.92 20.20 -23.06
C LYS A 513 -2.88 19.15 -23.65
N ALA A 514 -3.78 18.61 -22.83
CA ALA A 514 -4.84 17.71 -23.30
C ALA A 514 -5.80 18.41 -24.27
N ARG A 515 -6.25 19.63 -23.95
CA ARG A 515 -7.12 20.45 -24.81
C ARG A 515 -6.45 20.85 -26.12
N GLU A 516 -5.18 21.25 -26.09
CA GLU A 516 -4.41 21.54 -27.31
C GLU A 516 -4.35 20.32 -28.23
N THR A 517 -4.13 19.13 -27.66
CA THR A 517 -4.10 17.88 -28.42
C THR A 517 -5.45 17.63 -29.07
N VAL A 518 -6.55 17.84 -28.34
CA VAL A 518 -7.91 17.79 -28.90
C VAL A 518 -8.10 18.77 -30.06
N ILE A 519 -7.65 20.02 -29.92
CA ILE A 519 -7.79 21.05 -30.97
C ILE A 519 -6.94 20.70 -32.20
N LYS A 520 -5.69 20.29 -32.02
CA LYS A 520 -4.81 19.86 -33.13
C LYS A 520 -5.46 18.73 -33.92
N GLN A 521 -6.11 17.80 -33.24
CA GLN A 521 -6.83 16.70 -33.87
C GLN A 521 -8.10 17.17 -34.59
N LEU A 522 -8.84 18.12 -34.02
CA LEU A 522 -9.98 18.75 -34.70
C LEU A 522 -9.56 19.52 -35.96
N VAL A 523 -8.41 20.20 -35.92
CA VAL A 523 -7.84 20.90 -37.10
C VAL A 523 -7.50 19.90 -38.20
N ASN A 524 -6.92 18.75 -37.84
CA ASN A 524 -6.61 17.70 -38.80
C ASN A 524 -7.88 17.11 -39.47
N ILE A 525 -9.01 17.10 -38.76
CA ILE A 525 -10.27 16.53 -39.25
C ILE A 525 -11.08 17.53 -40.07
N VAL A 526 -11.26 18.76 -39.55
CA VAL A 526 -12.18 19.76 -40.09
C VAL A 526 -11.45 20.78 -40.99
N GLY A 527 -10.13 20.91 -40.85
CA GLY A 527 -9.34 21.99 -41.45
C GLY A 527 -9.26 23.20 -40.53
N GLU A 528 -9.15 24.40 -41.11
CA GLU A 528 -9.08 25.65 -40.35
C GLU A 528 -10.34 25.85 -39.48
N LEU A 529 -10.12 26.10 -38.19
CA LEU A 529 -11.18 26.33 -37.21
C LEU A 529 -10.81 27.48 -36.28
N ARG A 530 -11.82 28.23 -35.84
CA ARG A 530 -11.66 29.29 -34.85
C ARG A 530 -12.09 28.78 -33.48
N ASP A 531 -11.16 28.81 -32.55
CA ASP A 531 -11.40 28.47 -31.15
C ASP A 531 -11.99 29.68 -30.42
N PHE A 532 -13.29 29.63 -30.09
CA PHE A 532 -14.00 30.75 -29.49
C PHE A 532 -13.56 31.02 -28.04
N ASN A 533 -13.30 29.96 -27.26
CA ASN A 533 -12.79 30.09 -25.89
C ASN A 533 -11.25 30.06 -25.81
N GLY A 534 -10.57 29.71 -26.91
CA GLY A 534 -9.11 29.60 -26.98
C GLY A 534 -8.35 30.88 -26.77
N GLY A 535 -8.85 32.03 -27.24
CA GLY A 535 -8.12 33.29 -27.12
C GLY A 535 -7.88 33.71 -25.66
N MET A 536 -8.88 33.53 -24.80
CA MET A 536 -8.77 33.84 -23.37
C MET A 536 -7.86 32.82 -22.65
N ILE A 537 -8.03 31.53 -22.92
CA ILE A 537 -7.24 30.45 -22.33
C ILE A 537 -5.76 30.55 -22.76
N SER A 538 -5.50 30.91 -24.02
CA SER A 538 -4.16 31.15 -24.56
C SER A 538 -3.49 32.32 -23.86
N LYS A 539 -4.22 33.44 -23.67
CA LYS A 539 -3.69 34.60 -22.93
C LYS A 539 -3.39 34.29 -21.46
N GLN A 540 -4.25 33.52 -20.79
CA GLN A 540 -3.97 33.04 -19.43
C GLN A 540 -2.69 32.18 -19.39
N SER A 541 -2.52 31.29 -20.36
CA SER A 541 -1.31 30.46 -20.46
C SER A 541 -0.06 31.27 -20.77
N GLU A 542 -0.17 32.29 -21.62
CA GLU A 542 0.92 33.22 -21.95
C GLU A 542 1.36 34.00 -20.70
N ALA A 543 0.40 34.59 -19.98
CA ALA A 543 0.64 35.30 -18.72
C ALA A 543 1.31 34.39 -17.67
N LEU A 544 0.87 33.13 -17.54
CA LEU A 544 1.48 32.15 -16.64
C LEU A 544 2.91 31.78 -17.08
N LEU A 545 3.16 31.65 -18.37
CA LEU A 545 4.49 31.32 -18.91
C LEU A 545 5.48 32.48 -18.70
N GLU A 546 5.01 33.71 -18.90
CA GLU A 546 5.77 34.94 -18.66
C GLU A 546 6.10 35.09 -17.16
N LEU A 547 5.11 34.88 -16.29
CA LEU A 547 5.30 34.83 -14.84
C LEU A 547 6.32 33.76 -14.42
N LYS A 548 6.23 32.55 -14.98
CA LYS A 548 7.23 31.48 -14.78
C LYS A 548 8.63 31.92 -15.21
N THR A 549 8.73 32.67 -16.30
CA THR A 549 10.01 33.17 -16.83
C THR A 549 10.61 34.24 -15.92
N LEU A 550 9.79 35.16 -15.40
CA LEU A 550 10.21 36.17 -14.41
C LEU A 550 10.72 35.51 -13.12
N LEU A 551 9.97 34.54 -12.58
CA LEU A 551 10.36 33.84 -11.34
C LEU A 551 11.58 32.95 -11.51
N LYS A 552 11.78 32.33 -12.68
CA LYS A 552 13.00 31.60 -13.02
C LYS A 552 14.24 32.49 -13.01
N LYS A 553 14.14 33.75 -13.47
CA LYS A 553 15.25 34.72 -13.37
C LYS A 553 15.67 34.98 -11.92
N ARG A 554 14.77 34.76 -10.95
CA ARG A 554 15.02 34.89 -9.50
C ARG A 554 15.32 33.56 -8.80
N ASN A 555 15.62 32.47 -9.52
CA ASN A 555 15.87 31.12 -8.99
C ASN A 555 14.70 30.48 -8.19
N ILE A 556 13.46 30.91 -8.43
CA ILE A 556 12.28 30.31 -7.80
C ILE A 556 11.71 29.23 -8.73
N THR A 557 11.70 27.97 -8.28
CA THR A 557 11.35 26.80 -9.12
C THR A 557 10.11 26.03 -8.65
N ASN A 558 9.29 26.61 -7.77
CA ASN A 558 8.11 25.91 -7.26
C ASN A 558 6.90 26.08 -8.20
N ASP A 559 6.92 25.35 -9.32
CA ASP A 559 5.87 25.42 -10.36
C ASP A 559 4.47 25.09 -9.82
N PHE A 560 4.35 24.16 -8.88
CA PHE A 560 3.07 23.75 -8.31
C PHE A 560 2.43 24.87 -7.46
N LEU A 561 3.23 25.47 -6.58
CA LEU A 561 2.75 26.56 -5.75
C LEU A 561 2.36 27.78 -6.60
N LEU A 562 3.14 28.06 -7.63
CA LEU A 562 2.88 29.13 -8.57
C LEU A 562 1.57 28.91 -9.34
N GLU A 563 1.33 27.69 -9.82
CA GLU A 563 0.07 27.37 -10.51
C GLU A 563 -1.13 27.42 -9.59
N ASN A 564 -1.03 26.91 -8.35
CA ASN A 564 -2.11 27.04 -7.36
C ASN A 564 -2.41 28.50 -7.05
N PHE A 565 -1.39 29.33 -6.91
CA PHE A 565 -1.53 30.78 -6.76
C PHE A 565 -2.25 31.38 -7.98
N PHE A 566 -1.76 31.11 -9.19
CA PHE A 566 -2.31 31.69 -10.41
C PHE A 566 -3.79 31.28 -10.64
N TYR A 567 -4.12 30.00 -10.46
CA TYR A 567 -5.48 29.52 -10.67
C TYR A 567 -6.44 29.82 -9.52
N SER A 568 -5.95 30.26 -8.35
CA SER A 568 -6.80 30.74 -7.25
C SER A 568 -7.19 32.22 -7.36
N ILE A 569 -6.64 32.94 -8.34
CA ILE A 569 -7.01 34.32 -8.66
C ILE A 569 -8.50 34.39 -9.00
N THR A 570 -9.22 35.20 -8.24
CA THR A 570 -10.65 35.48 -8.40
C THR A 570 -10.85 36.99 -8.55
N PRO A 571 -11.60 37.46 -9.57
CA PRO A 571 -12.27 36.69 -10.64
C PRO A 571 -11.33 36.09 -11.70
N THR A 572 -11.71 34.97 -12.34
CA THR A 572 -10.84 34.21 -13.26
C THR A 572 -10.35 34.98 -14.49
N PHE A 573 -11.09 35.98 -14.97
CA PHE A 573 -10.64 36.80 -16.11
C PHE A 573 -9.41 37.66 -15.74
N MET A 574 -9.22 37.99 -14.46
CA MET A 574 -8.07 38.77 -13.97
C MET A 574 -6.74 38.07 -14.22
N GLN A 575 -6.74 36.74 -14.32
CA GLN A 575 -5.57 35.92 -14.71
C GLN A 575 -4.99 36.32 -16.08
N SER A 576 -5.78 36.94 -16.95
CA SER A 576 -5.35 37.41 -18.27
C SER A 576 -5.21 38.93 -18.40
N VAL A 577 -5.69 39.68 -17.39
CA VAL A 577 -5.75 41.15 -17.41
C VAL A 577 -4.62 41.75 -16.59
N ILE A 578 -4.24 41.12 -15.48
CA ILE A 578 -3.15 41.59 -14.62
C ILE A 578 -1.82 41.31 -15.30
N ALA A 579 -0.95 42.32 -15.34
CA ALA A 579 0.40 42.19 -15.89
C ALA A 579 1.26 41.24 -15.02
N PRO A 580 2.09 40.36 -15.62
CA PRO A 580 2.87 39.36 -14.88
C PRO A 580 3.80 39.92 -13.80
N GLU A 581 4.26 41.16 -13.92
CA GLU A 581 5.12 41.85 -12.94
C GLU A 581 4.39 42.06 -11.60
N HIS A 582 3.11 42.42 -11.64
CA HIS A 582 2.30 42.58 -10.42
C HIS A 582 1.98 41.24 -9.77
N LEU A 583 1.78 40.19 -10.58
CA LEU A 583 1.61 38.82 -10.09
C LEU A 583 2.90 38.28 -9.45
N GLU A 584 4.07 38.60 -10.02
CA GLU A 584 5.37 38.28 -9.44
C GLU A 584 5.52 38.93 -8.06
N ARG A 585 5.22 40.23 -7.94
CA ARG A 585 5.29 40.95 -6.66
C ARG A 585 4.41 40.32 -5.59
N LEU A 586 3.14 40.03 -5.93
CA LEU A 586 2.19 39.41 -5.00
C LEU A 586 2.61 37.98 -4.62
N PHE A 587 3.20 37.23 -5.55
CA PHE A 587 3.72 35.88 -5.27
C PHE A 587 4.93 35.91 -4.34
N LEU A 588 5.83 36.89 -4.47
CA LEU A 588 6.95 37.08 -3.56
C LEU A 588 6.48 37.40 -2.14
N MET A 589 5.48 38.28 -1.97
CA MET A 589 4.88 38.56 -0.66
C MET A 589 4.29 37.29 -0.02
N LEU A 590 3.65 36.43 -0.84
CA LEU A 590 3.16 35.14 -0.37
C LEU A 590 4.30 34.22 0.11
N LEU A 591 5.42 34.16 -0.62
CA LEU A 591 6.58 33.34 -0.20
C LEU A 591 7.18 33.85 1.12
N GLU A 592 7.35 35.16 1.28
CA GLU A 592 7.85 35.76 2.52
C GLU A 592 6.96 35.41 3.72
N LEU A 593 5.63 35.46 3.55
CA LEU A 593 4.68 35.09 4.60
C LEU A 593 4.74 33.60 4.96
N THR A 594 5.09 32.72 4.01
CA THR A 594 5.26 31.29 4.30
C THR A 594 6.55 30.96 5.07
N GLU A 595 7.54 31.85 5.02
CA GLU A 595 8.78 31.73 5.79
C GLU A 595 8.67 32.38 7.19
N GLY A 596 7.56 33.09 7.46
CA GLY A 596 7.30 33.74 8.74
C GLY A 596 7.23 32.76 9.92
N ASN A 597 7.78 33.16 11.07
CA ASN A 597 7.63 32.41 12.31
C ASN A 597 6.26 32.71 12.95
N PHE A 598 5.39 31.70 13.05
CA PHE A 598 4.02 31.80 13.60
C PHE A 598 3.92 31.32 15.07
N ASN A 599 5.07 31.06 15.73
CA ASN A 599 5.07 30.61 17.13
C ASN A 599 4.67 31.72 18.11
N ASP A 600 5.08 32.96 17.83
CA ASP A 600 4.89 34.11 18.73
C ASP A 600 3.76 35.06 18.26
N ILE A 601 3.46 35.07 16.96
CA ILE A 601 2.50 36.01 16.35
C ILE A 601 1.41 35.21 15.63
N PRO A 602 0.11 35.46 15.91
CA PRO A 602 -0.99 34.67 15.36
C PRO A 602 -1.24 34.87 13.86
N TYR A 603 -0.71 35.94 13.27
CA TYR A 603 -0.81 36.26 11.84
C TYR A 603 0.34 37.18 11.41
N HIS A 604 0.68 37.17 10.13
CA HIS A 604 1.54 38.16 9.49
C HIS A 604 0.73 38.95 8.45
N PHE A 605 0.88 40.27 8.44
CA PHE A 605 0.19 41.18 7.52
C PHE A 605 1.24 42.02 6.79
N GLN A 606 1.19 42.02 5.46
CA GLN A 606 2.00 42.86 4.60
C GLN A 606 1.10 43.67 3.66
N SER A 607 1.45 44.93 3.44
CA SER A 607 0.78 45.78 2.45
C SER A 607 1.80 46.66 1.72
N ALA A 608 1.59 46.88 0.44
CA ALA A 608 2.39 47.77 -0.39
C ALA A 608 1.49 48.57 -1.35
N ILE A 609 1.89 49.78 -1.70
CA ILE A 609 1.26 50.59 -2.75
C ILE A 609 2.37 50.96 -3.74
N GLU A 610 2.30 50.40 -4.95
CA GLU A 610 3.32 50.57 -5.99
C GLU A 610 2.57 50.68 -7.34
N ASP A 611 2.93 51.64 -8.19
CA ASP A 611 2.42 51.81 -9.57
C ASP A 611 0.88 51.75 -9.72
N GLU A 612 0.12 52.56 -8.94
CA GLU A 612 -1.36 52.59 -8.94
C GLU A 612 -2.02 51.25 -8.52
N MET A 613 -1.23 50.35 -7.94
CA MET A 613 -1.66 49.06 -7.44
C MET A 613 -1.45 48.97 -5.93
N CYS A 614 -2.46 48.46 -5.23
CA CYS A 614 -2.41 48.17 -3.81
C CYS A 614 -2.37 46.66 -3.59
N TYR A 615 -1.34 46.20 -2.87
CA TYR A 615 -1.09 44.81 -2.53
C TYR A 615 -1.37 44.60 -1.05
N ILE A 616 -2.10 43.55 -0.72
CA ILE A 616 -2.30 43.08 0.64
C ILE A 616 -2.01 41.59 0.66
N ALA A 617 -1.21 41.12 1.62
CA ALA A 617 -0.97 39.70 1.83
C ALA A 617 -1.06 39.39 3.33
N ILE A 618 -1.84 38.37 3.67
CA ILE A 618 -2.16 38.00 5.05
C ILE A 618 -1.92 36.50 5.22
N GLY A 619 -0.98 36.12 6.08
CA GLY A 619 -0.70 34.74 6.44
C GLY A 619 -1.15 34.41 7.86
N ALA A 620 -1.85 33.29 8.07
CA ALA A 620 -2.08 32.74 9.41
C ALA A 620 -2.30 31.21 9.40
N PRO A 621 -2.00 30.49 10.49
CA PRO A 621 -2.17 29.03 10.55
C PRO A 621 -3.62 28.53 10.53
N GLN A 622 -4.61 29.39 10.78
CA GLN A 622 -6.02 29.02 10.82
C GLN A 622 -6.80 29.69 9.68
N ALA A 623 -7.48 28.95 8.80
CA ALA A 623 -8.21 29.54 7.67
C ALA A 623 -9.44 30.41 8.06
N LYS A 624 -9.87 30.39 9.33
CA LYS A 624 -11.10 31.11 9.78
C LYS A 624 -11.03 32.63 9.64
N TYR A 625 -9.84 33.24 9.55
CA TYR A 625 -9.76 34.70 9.33
C TYR A 625 -10.18 35.09 7.91
N GLN A 626 -10.06 34.17 6.93
CA GLN A 626 -10.33 34.47 5.53
C GLN A 626 -11.76 34.98 5.35
N GLU A 627 -12.75 34.27 5.90
CA GLU A 627 -14.16 34.65 5.84
C GLU A 627 -14.43 36.01 6.52
N THR A 628 -13.77 36.27 7.65
CA THR A 628 -13.93 37.54 8.38
C THR A 628 -13.39 38.72 7.57
N VAL A 629 -12.25 38.54 6.90
CA VAL A 629 -11.61 39.58 6.08
C VAL A 629 -12.34 39.75 4.74
N SER A 630 -12.74 38.67 4.08
CA SER A 630 -13.51 38.71 2.83
C SER A 630 -14.85 39.42 3.02
N ASN A 631 -15.62 39.09 4.07
CA ASN A 631 -16.88 39.77 4.37
C ASN A 631 -16.70 41.28 4.63
N ALA A 632 -15.59 41.67 5.28
CA ALA A 632 -15.29 43.08 5.53
C ALA A 632 -14.93 43.82 4.23
N ILE A 633 -14.23 43.18 3.30
CA ILE A 633 -13.84 43.77 2.01
C ILE A 633 -15.03 43.82 1.05
N GLU A 634 -15.88 42.80 1.01
CA GLU A 634 -17.11 42.80 0.21
C GLU A 634 -18.06 43.94 0.59
N SER A 635 -18.04 44.36 1.86
CA SER A 635 -18.84 45.51 2.33
C SER A 635 -18.42 46.86 1.70
N LEU A 636 -17.22 46.92 1.11
CA LEU A 636 -16.74 48.10 0.38
C LEU A 636 -17.30 48.21 -1.04
N GLN A 637 -18.00 47.19 -1.54
CA GLN A 637 -18.65 47.15 -2.87
C GLN A 637 -17.73 47.53 -4.03
N ILE A 638 -16.44 47.16 -3.96
CA ILE A 638 -15.48 47.42 -5.02
C ILE A 638 -15.80 46.53 -6.24
N PRO A 639 -15.81 47.07 -7.48
CA PRO A 639 -16.03 46.27 -8.67
C PRO A 639 -15.00 45.15 -8.83
N GLY A 640 -15.45 43.95 -9.21
CA GLY A 640 -14.55 42.82 -9.49
C GLY A 640 -13.61 43.03 -10.69
N SER A 641 -13.78 44.10 -11.46
CA SER A 641 -12.84 44.55 -12.50
C SER A 641 -11.59 45.24 -11.95
N GLU A 642 -11.62 45.68 -10.70
CA GLU A 642 -10.56 46.45 -10.04
C GLU A 642 -9.94 45.67 -8.89
N LEU A 643 -10.71 44.79 -8.22
CA LEU A 643 -10.25 43.98 -7.11
C LEU A 643 -10.06 42.51 -7.52
N CYS A 644 -8.87 42.00 -7.20
CA CYS A 644 -8.49 40.61 -7.33
C CYS A 644 -8.18 40.03 -5.95
N ALA A 645 -8.62 38.80 -5.70
CA ALA A 645 -8.34 38.06 -4.48
C ALA A 645 -7.75 36.68 -4.81
N THR A 646 -6.80 36.23 -3.98
CA THR A 646 -6.13 34.94 -4.13
C THR A 646 -6.01 34.28 -2.77
N THR A 647 -6.42 33.02 -2.68
CA THR A 647 -6.35 32.24 -1.45
C THR A 647 -5.56 30.96 -1.67
N VAL A 648 -4.47 30.79 -0.94
CA VAL A 648 -3.58 29.63 -1.07
C VAL A 648 -3.27 29.05 0.31
N ASN A 649 -3.36 27.73 0.46
CA ASN A 649 -3.00 27.03 1.70
C ASN A 649 -1.69 26.26 1.49
N ILE A 650 -0.68 26.55 2.33
CA ILE A 650 0.69 26.07 2.17
C ILE A 650 1.21 25.62 3.53
N PHE A 651 1.56 24.34 3.70
CA PHE A 651 2.13 23.79 4.95
C PHE A 651 1.40 24.23 6.24
N ASN A 652 0.06 24.16 6.24
CA ASN A 652 -0.82 24.60 7.34
C ASN A 652 -0.85 26.11 7.60
N ILE A 653 -0.30 26.92 6.70
CA ILE A 653 -0.47 28.37 6.67
C ILE A 653 -1.47 28.68 5.56
N SER A 654 -2.56 29.30 5.94
CA SER A 654 -3.48 29.94 5.02
C SER A 654 -2.89 31.29 4.65
N VAL A 655 -2.83 31.61 3.35
CA VAL A 655 -2.43 32.92 2.85
C VAL A 655 -3.58 33.49 2.01
N LEU A 656 -3.99 34.72 2.33
CA LEU A 656 -5.00 35.49 1.63
C LEU A 656 -4.35 36.75 1.07
N CYS A 657 -4.44 36.94 -0.24
CA CYS A 657 -3.87 38.08 -0.94
C CYS A 657 -4.96 38.88 -1.65
N TYR A 658 -4.85 40.20 -1.63
CA TYR A 658 -5.66 41.10 -2.45
C TYR A 658 -4.77 41.99 -3.32
N LEU A 659 -5.25 42.24 -4.52
CA LEU A 659 -4.66 43.18 -5.47
C LEU A 659 -5.76 44.12 -5.93
N LEU A 660 -5.64 45.41 -5.60
CA LEU A 660 -6.56 46.45 -6.03
C LEU A 660 -5.86 47.35 -7.04
N ARG A 661 -6.48 47.52 -8.21
CA ARG A 661 -6.11 48.56 -9.17
C ARG A 661 -6.90 49.82 -8.84
N SER A 662 -6.22 50.85 -8.34
CA SER A 662 -6.87 52.11 -7.97
C SER A 662 -5.95 53.30 -8.25
N ASN A 663 -6.48 54.25 -9.01
CA ASN A 663 -5.81 55.54 -9.25
C ASN A 663 -6.02 56.50 -8.06
N ASP A 664 -6.92 56.17 -7.13
CA ASP A 664 -7.15 56.94 -5.90
C ASP A 664 -6.43 56.29 -4.71
N PRO A 665 -5.43 56.97 -4.11
CA PRO A 665 -4.73 56.48 -2.92
C PRO A 665 -5.65 56.36 -1.69
N SER A 666 -6.75 57.13 -1.63
CA SER A 666 -7.70 57.08 -0.51
C SER A 666 -8.45 55.75 -0.46
N GLN A 667 -8.75 55.16 -1.62
CA GLN A 667 -9.41 53.86 -1.73
C GLN A 667 -8.46 52.72 -1.34
N ALA A 668 -7.16 52.83 -1.65
CA ALA A 668 -6.15 51.89 -1.22
C ALA A 668 -5.96 51.90 0.31
N GLU A 669 -5.88 53.08 0.93
CA GLU A 669 -5.80 53.22 2.38
C GLU A 669 -7.07 52.72 3.10
N LEU A 670 -8.24 52.95 2.51
CA LEU A 670 -9.50 52.41 3.02
C LEU A 670 -9.49 50.87 3.03
N LEU A 671 -9.02 50.24 1.95
CA LEU A 671 -8.90 48.78 1.85
C LEU A 671 -7.94 48.22 2.91
N ILE A 672 -6.73 48.78 3.01
CA ILE A 672 -5.71 48.37 3.99
C ILE A 672 -6.24 48.51 5.43
N SER A 673 -6.85 49.66 5.75
CA SER A 673 -7.38 49.93 7.10
C SER A 673 -8.55 49.01 7.46
N THR A 674 -9.35 48.59 6.48
CA THR A 674 -10.50 47.69 6.67
C THR A 674 -10.01 46.26 6.88
N ALA A 675 -9.08 45.78 6.05
CA ALA A 675 -8.47 44.47 6.21
C ALA A 675 -7.76 44.33 7.57
N LYS A 676 -7.00 45.36 7.99
CA LYS A 676 -6.30 45.38 9.27
C LYS A 676 -7.27 45.36 10.46
N ARG A 677 -8.34 46.17 10.43
CA ARG A 677 -9.38 46.17 11.48
C ARG A 677 -10.10 44.82 11.60
N ALA A 678 -10.41 44.18 10.48
CA ALA A 678 -11.03 42.86 10.46
C ALA A 678 -10.12 41.79 11.08
N LEU A 679 -8.82 41.85 10.76
CA LEU A 679 -7.81 40.93 11.28
C LEU A 679 -7.56 41.11 12.78
N GLU A 680 -7.49 42.35 13.27
CA GLU A 680 -7.38 42.66 14.70
C GLU A 680 -8.61 42.22 15.49
N SER A 681 -9.81 42.34 14.91
CA SER A 681 -11.05 41.83 15.51
C SER A 681 -11.03 40.31 15.64
N TRP A 682 -10.53 39.61 14.61
CA TRP A 682 -10.37 38.17 14.63
C TRP A 682 -9.31 37.71 15.65
N SER A 683 -8.16 38.38 15.73
CA SER A 683 -7.10 38.02 16.67
C SER A 683 -7.52 38.22 18.13
N LYS A 684 -8.32 39.25 18.44
CA LYS A 684 -8.90 39.46 19.78
C LYS A 684 -9.88 38.35 20.18
N LYS A 685 -10.65 37.80 19.23
CA LYS A 685 -11.54 36.66 19.51
C LYS A 685 -10.75 35.38 19.81
N LEU A 686 -9.57 35.23 19.21
CA LEU A 686 -8.66 34.10 19.45
C LEU A 686 -8.04 34.11 20.85
N THR A 687 -7.65 35.27 21.36
CA THR A 687 -7.12 35.40 22.72
C THR A 687 -8.19 35.15 23.78
N LEU A 688 -9.41 35.68 23.59
CA LEU A 688 -10.58 35.42 24.44
C LEU A 688 -11.02 33.94 24.46
N GLY A 689 -10.76 33.20 23.37
CA GLY A 689 -11.03 31.76 23.29
C GLY A 689 -10.02 30.89 24.05
N LYS A 690 -8.75 31.32 24.14
CA LYS A 690 -7.70 30.59 24.88
C LYS A 690 -7.94 30.62 26.39
N ASP A 691 -8.38 31.75 26.96
CA ASP A 691 -8.69 31.87 28.39
C ASP A 691 -9.85 30.96 28.82
N ASN A 692 -10.90 30.84 27.99
CA ASN A 692 -12.03 29.94 28.25
C ASN A 692 -11.67 28.45 28.11
N SER A 693 -10.67 28.12 27.27
CA SER A 693 -10.17 26.74 27.11
C SER A 693 -9.26 26.30 28.27
N GLN A 694 -8.45 27.22 28.82
CA GLN A 694 -7.68 26.97 30.03
C GLN A 694 -8.59 26.77 31.24
N GLN A 695 -9.62 27.62 31.43
CA GLN A 695 -10.61 27.42 32.50
C GLN A 695 -11.39 26.10 32.38
N LYS A 696 -11.75 25.66 31.16
CA LYS A 696 -12.37 24.34 30.95
C LYS A 696 -11.41 23.17 31.23
N SER A 697 -10.11 23.32 30.94
CA SER A 697 -9.11 22.29 31.29
C SER A 697 -8.90 22.18 32.80
N SER A 698 -8.93 23.31 33.52
CA SER A 698 -8.85 23.36 34.99
C SER A 698 -10.11 22.77 35.64
N LEU A 699 -11.29 23.01 35.08
CA LEU A 699 -12.53 22.40 35.55
C LEU A 699 -12.55 20.88 35.35
N ASN A 700 -12.05 20.38 34.21
CA ASN A 700 -11.98 18.95 33.94
C ASN A 700 -10.91 18.24 34.79
N GLN A 701 -9.84 18.92 35.20
CA GLN A 701 -8.87 18.38 36.16
C GLN A 701 -9.40 18.33 37.60
N LEU A 702 -10.30 19.25 37.98
CA LEU A 702 -10.98 19.25 39.28
C LEU A 702 -12.13 18.24 39.39
N ILE A 703 -12.69 17.78 38.25
CA ILE A 703 -13.71 16.73 38.23
C ILE A 703 -13.08 15.31 38.19
N SER A 704 -11.77 15.21 37.91
CA SER A 704 -11.01 13.95 37.87
C SER A 704 -10.10 13.70 39.08
N ALA A 705 -10.13 14.56 40.10
CA ALA A 705 -9.51 14.36 41.41
C ALA A 705 -10.61 14.15 42.45
#